data_AF-F7VVK5-F1
#
_entry.id   AF-F7VVK5-F1
#
_cell.length_a   1.000
_cell.length_b   1.000
_cell.length_c   1.000
_cell.angle_alpha   90.00
_cell.angle_beta   90.00
_cell.angle_gamma   90.00
#
_symmetry.space_group_name_H-M   'P 1'
#
loop_
_entity.id
_entity.type
_entity.pdbx_description
1 polymer ?
#
loop_
_entity_poly.entity_id
_entity_poly.type
_entity_poly.pdbx_seq_one_letter_code
_entity_poly.pdbx_strand_id
1 'polypeptide(L)'
;MRFTSALFALAAATLSLASDPSDCSTTSKEKTGSDFKLTEQADNANVASLSKIFTAAGKKVSVADVFNDGNHQMTTDSSGRKLWQHTSDFNDEDTTKWVPQGITSTADALDAGTYEGINGWIVSWHRDDDKSVRITFVNRADDGYRHALLVYPHASDNFREVPVHAGGIMWYGNTLWVLDTYNGIRVFDLTNIWQVGDGNGVGKVSSGVYSAAGYKYVIPQIRWYKWSSSFEFRHSYMALDRTTTPDSLIVGEYQTSTSLPIRLVRYELDYTTRRLKTDSSGVSKAIWAYCVNIERMQGAVSANGKFYLSRSNGASKGDLWAWVPGGSAKQNAGFYPRSPEDLSYDKRNGGRLYTVTEAEGVRYIINSAVSSPSSWAGISLLSLGFVALLYVVEKLFFVQPLPKGVPFIREPPGATRFSLKTRWAYMTDCANLHKEAYEKYLEKGQAVVVPGVGFRKELILPPSSYKWINSYDDNQLSACHAFADYDQIIHSLGNDIYLLDPWQGTTVKNELNPSLDNLMDALNDEVGVAFDTYLGTAPGEWVEVNIFEVMKKVIAQANSRFTIGLPLCRNQEYLQTSLELNEQFITSAGTGLASPGVLRPFTTRLAAIPLRLNLRKLRNLVRPIYEQRLEYLKRPRTDPDPNEPRDHFQIMLGYAQRERQHELGDLMNITTRLATANFGSMHQSAFLMTNLILNILGSEKEFNTVSVLREELERVANSDGNPDTWTKAKMAKIVRGDSVQRETLRLHSFGGRALLRKALTDGIITDTGIEIPKGCIFSVLSYAVQTSESKYEQANKFDPFRFSRVREQKQQQQNQQVGNKEGGAAGPPLTFVSTSMDYLAFSNGRHACPGRFLIDFEIKMAMAYLLGNYDLELPAEYKGERPPTVWMTEAQFPPKEARMRVRRREKV
;
A
#
# COMPACT_ATOMS: atom_id res chain seq x y z
N MET A 1 -55.35 -3.97 26.51
CA MET A 1 -54.76 -3.69 27.83
C MET A 1 -53.28 -3.38 27.60
N ARG A 2 -52.85 -2.10 27.55
CA ARG A 2 -52.31 -1.30 28.69
C ARG A 2 -51.41 -2.18 29.59
N PHE A 3 -50.09 -2.01 29.67
CA PHE A 3 -49.38 -0.90 30.36
C PHE A 3 -47.86 -1.00 30.04
N THR A 4 -47.26 0.07 29.48
CA THR A 4 -46.21 0.94 30.07
C THR A 4 -44.74 0.48 30.07
N SER A 5 -43.95 1.17 29.24
CA SER A 5 -42.73 1.92 29.57
C SER A 5 -41.79 1.42 30.66
N ALA A 6 -40.61 0.92 30.25
CA ALA A 6 -39.35 1.06 31.00
C ALA A 6 -38.13 0.83 30.09
N LEU A 7 -37.94 1.73 29.11
CA LEU A 7 -36.67 1.93 28.41
C LEU A 7 -36.11 3.26 28.93
N PHE A 8 -35.56 3.26 30.15
CA PHE A 8 -34.72 4.33 30.72
C PHE A 8 -34.35 3.92 32.14
N ALA A 9 -33.15 3.36 32.33
CA ALA A 9 -32.33 3.43 33.55
C ALA A 9 -31.23 2.35 33.51
N LEU A 10 -30.23 2.53 32.67
CA LEU A 10 -28.90 1.97 32.92
C LEU A 10 -27.86 2.81 32.17
N ALA A 11 -27.88 4.12 32.43
CA ALA A 11 -26.78 5.01 32.09
C ALA A 11 -25.89 5.14 33.32
N ALA A 12 -24.78 4.40 33.25
CA ALA A 12 -23.45 4.75 33.76
C ALA A 12 -23.41 5.63 35.03
N ALA A 13 -23.42 4.98 36.19
CA ALA A 13 -22.71 5.48 37.36
C ALA A 13 -21.32 4.82 37.41
N THR A 14 -20.50 5.03 36.37
CA THR A 14 -19.05 4.95 36.57
C THR A 14 -18.66 6.27 37.21
N LEU A 15 -18.40 6.26 38.52
CA LEU A 15 -17.62 7.29 39.16
C LEU A 15 -16.29 7.40 38.41
N SER A 16 -16.19 8.31 37.45
CA SER A 16 -14.91 8.71 36.89
C SER A 16 -14.18 9.41 38.02
N LEU A 17 -13.25 8.71 38.66
CA LEU A 17 -12.18 9.37 39.41
C LEU A 17 -11.60 10.43 38.47
N ALA A 18 -11.78 11.71 38.81
CA ALA A 18 -11.25 12.81 38.01
C ALA A 18 -9.76 12.55 37.82
N SER A 19 -9.34 12.31 36.57
CA SER A 19 -7.94 12.07 36.25
C SER A 19 -7.14 13.31 36.66
N ASP A 20 -6.07 13.12 37.42
CA ASP A 20 -5.19 14.21 37.83
C ASP A 20 -4.78 15.03 36.59
N PRO A 21 -5.10 16.34 36.53
CA PRO A 21 -4.76 17.22 35.39
C PRO A 21 -3.25 17.41 35.22
N SER A 22 -2.44 16.98 36.20
CA SER A 22 -0.99 16.92 36.10
C SER A 22 -0.45 15.58 35.59
N ASP A 23 -1.23 14.49 35.56
CA ASP A 23 -0.71 13.19 35.15
C ASP A 23 -0.76 13.00 33.62
N CYS A 24 0.36 13.21 32.93
CA CYS A 24 0.48 12.94 31.49
C CYS A 24 0.87 11.49 31.13
N SER A 25 1.05 10.60 32.11
CA SER A 25 1.45 9.21 31.88
C SER A 25 0.28 8.32 31.41
N THR A 26 -0.97 8.77 31.57
CA THR A 26 -2.17 8.02 31.20
C THR A 26 -2.30 7.76 29.69
N THR A 27 -3.05 6.70 29.34
CA THR A 27 -3.39 6.36 27.94
C THR A 27 -4.23 7.46 27.28
N SER A 28 -5.21 8.03 28.02
CA SER A 28 -5.91 9.22 27.57
C SER A 28 -4.99 10.43 27.69
N LYS A 29 -4.80 11.16 26.58
CA LYS A 29 -3.98 12.37 26.54
C LYS A 29 -4.80 13.65 26.70
N GLU A 30 -6.10 13.60 26.43
CA GLU A 30 -7.01 14.72 26.67
C GLU A 30 -7.25 14.90 28.17
N LYS A 31 -7.29 16.16 28.62
CA LYS A 31 -7.47 16.55 30.02
C LYS A 31 -8.67 17.47 30.16
N THR A 32 -9.24 17.47 31.36
CA THR A 32 -10.34 18.35 31.71
C THR A 32 -9.87 19.80 31.70
N GLY A 33 -10.23 20.56 30.65
CA GLY A 33 -9.81 21.95 30.49
C GLY A 33 -10.17 22.85 31.68
N SER A 34 -11.30 22.57 32.36
CA SER A 34 -11.77 23.38 33.49
C SER A 34 -10.85 23.38 34.71
N ASP A 35 -9.87 22.48 34.76
CA ASP A 35 -8.86 22.43 35.82
C ASP A 35 -7.74 23.46 35.63
N PHE A 36 -7.59 23.99 34.41
CA PHE A 36 -6.60 25.01 34.04
C PHE A 36 -7.27 26.39 34.15
N LYS A 37 -6.87 27.16 35.16
CA LYS A 37 -7.59 28.33 35.65
C LYS A 37 -6.68 29.55 35.72
N LEU A 38 -7.18 30.65 35.17
CA LEU A 38 -6.58 31.97 35.25
C LEU A 38 -7.59 32.93 35.89
N THR A 39 -7.21 33.56 37.00
CA THR A 39 -8.05 34.56 37.67
C THR A 39 -7.70 35.97 37.17
N GLU A 40 -8.66 36.63 36.55
CA GLU A 40 -8.54 38.02 36.11
C GLU A 40 -8.38 38.96 37.32
N GLN A 41 -7.35 39.80 37.29
CA GLN A 41 -7.16 40.88 38.26
C GLN A 41 -7.76 42.19 37.73
N ALA A 42 -8.09 43.10 38.65
CA ALA A 42 -8.58 44.42 38.28
C ALA A 42 -7.56 45.20 37.43
N ASP A 43 -8.07 46.07 36.56
CA ASP A 43 -7.22 46.97 35.77
C ASP A 43 -6.45 47.94 36.67
N ASN A 44 -5.20 48.20 36.33
CA ASN A 44 -4.32 49.08 37.07
C ASN A 44 -4.75 50.55 36.91
N ALA A 45 -5.35 51.09 37.97
CA ALA A 45 -5.85 52.47 38.01
C ALA A 45 -4.75 53.54 37.77
N ASN A 46 -3.48 53.21 38.02
CA ASN A 46 -2.37 54.14 37.78
C ASN A 46 -2.13 54.40 36.28
N VAL A 47 -2.54 53.49 35.39
CA VAL A 47 -2.44 53.70 33.93
C VAL A 47 -3.26 54.91 33.51
N ALA A 48 -4.49 55.04 34.02
CA ALA A 48 -5.36 56.17 33.71
C ALA A 48 -4.77 57.51 34.20
N SER A 49 -4.11 57.49 35.36
CA SER A 49 -3.48 58.68 35.94
C SER A 49 -2.26 59.14 35.12
N LEU A 50 -1.35 58.22 34.81
CA LEU A 50 -0.19 58.49 33.96
C LEU A 50 -0.60 58.86 32.53
N SER A 51 -1.64 58.22 31.98
CA SER A 51 -2.18 58.54 30.66
C SER A 51 -2.58 60.01 30.55
N LYS A 52 -3.22 60.56 31.58
CA LYS A 52 -3.55 62.00 31.64
C LYS A 52 -2.30 62.87 31.65
N ILE A 53 -1.28 62.50 32.44
CA ILE A 53 0.00 63.23 32.51
C ILE A 53 0.69 63.27 31.14
N PHE A 54 0.86 62.11 30.49
CA PHE A 54 1.54 62.03 29.20
C PHE A 54 0.71 62.64 28.05
N THR A 55 -0.62 62.56 28.12
CA THR A 55 -1.50 63.24 27.14
C THR A 55 -1.38 64.76 27.28
N ALA A 56 -1.44 65.29 28.50
CA ALA A 56 -1.29 66.72 28.74
C ALA A 56 0.09 67.25 28.30
N ALA A 57 1.13 66.43 28.37
CA ALA A 57 2.47 66.75 27.89
C ALA A 57 2.67 66.57 26.37
N GLY A 58 1.67 66.08 25.62
CA GLY A 58 1.82 65.75 24.19
C GLY A 58 2.80 64.60 23.94
N LYS A 59 2.95 63.71 24.91
CA LYS A 59 3.92 62.59 24.93
C LYS A 59 3.26 61.22 24.90
N LYS A 60 1.94 61.15 24.69
CA LYS A 60 1.23 59.91 24.39
C LYS A 60 1.23 59.71 22.87
N VAL A 61 1.75 58.58 22.41
CA VAL A 61 1.91 58.27 20.97
C VAL A 61 1.09 57.05 20.57
N SER A 62 0.83 56.90 19.27
CA SER A 62 0.16 55.75 18.68
C SER A 62 1.12 54.57 18.45
N VAL A 63 0.58 53.41 18.07
CA VAL A 63 1.40 52.26 17.68
C VAL A 63 2.09 52.53 16.35
N ALA A 64 1.39 53.16 15.40
CA ALA A 64 1.94 53.58 14.12
C ALA A 64 3.13 54.54 14.28
N ASP A 65 3.08 55.47 15.23
CA ASP A 65 4.20 56.38 15.51
C ASP A 65 5.47 55.61 15.89
N VAL A 66 5.35 54.53 16.67
CA VAL A 66 6.50 53.71 17.07
C VAL A 66 7.05 52.89 15.90
N PHE A 67 6.17 52.30 15.08
CA PHE A 67 6.61 51.57 13.88
C PHE A 67 7.33 52.48 12.87
N ASN A 68 6.87 53.73 12.73
CA ASN A 68 7.46 54.70 11.79
C ASN A 68 8.70 55.41 12.37
N ASP A 69 8.97 55.29 13.68
CA ASP A 69 10.16 55.85 14.35
C ASP A 69 11.28 54.80 14.51
N GLY A 70 11.44 53.94 13.50
CA GLY A 70 12.52 52.96 13.42
C GLY A 70 13.89 53.64 13.47
N ASN A 71 14.72 53.27 14.45
CA ASN A 71 16.07 53.81 14.62
C ASN A 71 17.16 52.75 14.39
N HIS A 72 16.76 51.54 14.03
CA HIS A 72 17.59 50.42 13.67
C HIS A 72 17.02 49.71 12.45
N GLN A 73 17.86 48.93 11.77
CA GLN A 73 17.51 48.35 10.48
C GLN A 73 17.80 46.84 10.47
N MET A 74 16.79 46.02 10.14
CA MET A 74 17.02 44.60 9.89
C MET A 74 17.62 44.39 8.50
N THR A 75 18.37 43.30 8.34
CA THR A 75 18.84 42.82 7.03
C THR A 75 18.17 41.51 6.64
N THR A 76 18.34 41.05 5.40
CA THR A 76 17.77 39.79 4.92
C THR A 76 18.86 38.92 4.33
N ASP A 77 18.93 37.65 4.72
CA ASP A 77 19.91 36.72 4.13
C ASP A 77 19.40 36.05 2.85
N SER A 78 20.25 35.20 2.25
CA SER A 78 19.95 34.44 1.05
C SER A 78 18.78 33.45 1.19
N SER A 79 18.39 33.12 2.42
CA SER A 79 17.26 32.22 2.71
C SER A 79 15.97 33.00 3.01
N GLY A 80 16.01 34.33 2.88
CA GLY A 80 14.87 35.21 3.16
C GLY A 80 14.58 35.41 4.65
N ARG A 81 15.52 35.04 5.54
CA ARG A 81 15.40 35.25 6.99
C ARG A 81 15.79 36.68 7.32
N LYS A 82 15.09 37.31 8.26
CA LYS A 82 15.39 38.67 8.71
C LYS A 82 16.37 38.62 9.88
N LEU A 83 17.46 39.36 9.80
CA LEU A 83 18.53 39.41 10.80
C LEU A 83 18.48 40.74 11.54
N TRP A 84 18.75 40.70 12.83
CA TRP A 84 18.87 41.90 13.65
C TRP A 84 20.10 42.72 13.26
N GLN A 85 20.11 44.01 13.60
CA GLN A 85 21.23 44.87 13.25
C GLN A 85 22.51 44.43 13.95
N HIS A 86 23.60 44.34 13.19
CA HIS A 86 24.95 44.11 13.66
C HIS A 86 25.89 45.14 13.04
N THR A 87 26.29 46.11 13.85
CA THR A 87 27.22 47.20 13.51
C THR A 87 28.17 47.44 14.68
N SER A 88 29.24 48.23 14.48
CA SER A 88 30.18 48.58 15.56
C SER A 88 29.51 49.29 16.73
N ASP A 89 28.49 50.10 16.45
CA ASP A 89 27.87 51.00 17.42
C ASP A 89 26.60 50.40 18.04
N PHE A 90 26.08 49.32 17.44
CA PHE A 90 24.85 48.67 17.88
C PHE A 90 24.79 47.22 17.40
N ASN A 91 24.49 46.30 18.32
CA ASN A 91 24.42 44.87 18.03
C ASN A 91 23.27 44.22 18.80
N ASP A 92 22.19 43.86 18.11
CA ASP A 92 21.10 43.02 18.65
C ASP A 92 21.24 41.54 18.25
N GLU A 93 22.05 41.24 17.24
CA GLU A 93 22.29 39.89 16.73
C GLU A 93 23.09 39.02 17.74
N ASP A 94 24.12 39.57 18.36
CA ASP A 94 25.04 38.87 19.27
C ASP A 94 25.03 39.39 20.70
N THR A 95 24.16 40.34 21.04
CA THR A 95 24.16 40.85 22.42
C THR A 95 23.84 39.75 23.43
N THR A 96 24.67 39.62 24.46
CA THR A 96 24.45 38.74 25.61
C THR A 96 23.43 39.32 26.58
N LYS A 97 23.18 40.63 26.52
CA LYS A 97 22.34 41.36 27.49
C LYS A 97 20.84 41.16 27.24
N TRP A 98 20.43 41.03 25.99
CA TRP A 98 19.03 40.91 25.60
C TRP A 98 18.82 39.66 24.76
N VAL A 99 17.82 38.87 25.11
CA VAL A 99 17.51 37.60 24.43
C VAL A 99 16.07 37.64 23.92
N PRO A 100 15.82 37.41 22.62
CA PRO A 100 14.48 37.41 22.06
C PRO A 100 13.76 36.10 22.39
N GLN A 101 12.45 36.16 22.64
CA GLN A 101 11.67 34.98 23.05
C GLN A 101 10.33 34.86 22.31
N GLY A 102 9.50 35.91 22.36
CA GLY A 102 8.13 35.89 21.84
C GLY A 102 8.00 36.60 20.49
N ILE A 103 7.02 36.19 19.68
CA ILE A 103 6.66 36.92 18.44
C ILE A 103 5.17 36.93 18.19
N THR A 104 4.68 38.09 17.76
CA THR A 104 3.30 38.28 17.29
C THR A 104 3.30 39.27 16.12
N SER A 105 2.16 39.43 15.46
CA SER A 105 2.05 40.31 14.31
C SER A 105 0.79 41.17 14.34
N THR A 106 0.77 42.18 13.49
CA THR A 106 -0.45 42.96 13.20
C THR A 106 -1.63 42.09 12.73
N ALA A 107 -1.39 40.89 12.19
CA ALA A 107 -2.43 39.90 11.87
C ALA A 107 -3.05 39.24 13.11
N ASP A 108 -2.30 39.13 14.20
CA ASP A 108 -2.87 38.73 15.49
C ASP A 108 -3.68 39.88 16.09
N ALA A 109 -3.22 41.13 15.95
CA ALA A 109 -3.92 42.30 16.47
C ALA A 109 -5.35 42.43 15.93
N LEU A 110 -5.49 42.43 14.61
CA LEU A 110 -6.75 42.62 13.88
C LEU A 110 -6.79 41.71 12.65
N ASP A 111 -7.99 41.25 12.29
CA ASP A 111 -8.17 40.30 11.18
C ASP A 111 -7.76 40.86 9.81
N ALA A 112 -7.78 42.20 9.65
CA ALA A 112 -7.25 42.89 8.47
C ALA A 112 -5.73 42.67 8.29
N GLY A 113 -5.05 42.34 9.38
CA GLY A 113 -3.61 42.20 9.53
C GLY A 113 -2.79 43.41 9.12
N THR A 114 -3.41 44.57 9.34
CA THR A 114 -2.72 45.83 9.59
C THR A 114 -3.28 46.41 10.88
N TYR A 115 -2.49 47.20 11.58
CA TYR A 115 -2.90 47.97 12.75
C TYR A 115 -2.53 49.43 12.52
N GLU A 116 -3.51 50.33 12.58
CA GLU A 116 -3.32 51.76 12.22
C GLU A 116 -2.66 51.94 10.83
N GLY A 117 -2.98 51.06 9.88
CA GLY A 117 -2.43 51.06 8.52
C GLY A 117 -1.06 50.38 8.35
N ILE A 118 -0.41 49.96 9.43
CA ILE A 118 0.91 49.33 9.40
C ILE A 118 0.79 47.81 9.35
N ASN A 119 1.63 47.15 8.53
CA ASN A 119 1.89 45.72 8.59
C ASN A 119 3.24 45.49 9.29
N GLY A 120 3.21 44.93 10.48
CA GLY A 120 4.40 44.80 11.33
C GLY A 120 4.46 43.51 12.14
N TRP A 121 5.65 43.24 12.67
CA TRP A 121 5.89 42.24 13.72
C TRP A 121 6.19 42.93 15.05
N ILE A 122 5.88 42.22 16.14
CA ILE A 122 6.28 42.57 17.48
C ILE A 122 7.07 41.40 18.06
N VAL A 123 8.24 41.68 18.66
CA VAL A 123 9.10 40.67 19.30
C VAL A 123 9.38 41.05 20.74
N SER A 124 9.28 40.11 21.69
CA SER A 124 9.69 40.34 23.08
C SER A 124 11.14 39.96 23.29
N TRP A 125 11.78 40.70 24.20
CA TRP A 125 13.11 40.39 24.69
C TRP A 125 13.13 40.54 26.20
N HIS A 126 13.78 39.61 26.88
CA HIS A 126 14.13 39.77 28.28
C HIS A 126 15.61 40.10 28.42
N ARG A 127 15.92 40.78 29.52
CA ARG A 127 17.31 40.98 29.93
C ARG A 127 17.85 39.68 30.48
N ASP A 128 19.16 39.45 30.35
CA ASP A 128 19.87 38.27 30.86
C ASP A 128 19.65 37.98 32.36
N ASP A 129 19.25 38.99 33.15
CA ASP A 129 18.90 38.85 34.57
C ASP A 129 17.38 38.76 34.85
N ASP A 130 16.54 38.69 33.81
CA ASP A 130 15.07 38.67 33.85
C ASP A 130 14.42 39.84 34.59
N LYS A 131 15.13 40.95 34.82
CA LYS A 131 14.58 42.10 35.57
C LYS A 131 13.89 43.14 34.70
N SER A 132 13.96 42.99 33.38
CA SER A 132 13.48 43.99 32.44
C SER A 132 13.09 43.35 31.12
N VAL A 133 12.04 43.89 30.49
CA VAL A 133 11.50 43.39 29.23
C VAL A 133 11.37 44.56 28.26
N ARG A 134 11.87 44.37 27.05
CA ARG A 134 11.64 45.30 25.93
C ARG A 134 10.85 44.60 24.84
N ILE A 135 10.10 45.39 24.09
CA ILE A 135 9.34 44.98 22.92
C ILE A 135 9.88 45.72 21.71
N THR A 136 10.11 45.00 20.63
CA THR A 136 10.54 45.55 19.36
C THR A 136 9.39 45.61 18.38
N PHE A 137 9.18 46.79 17.79
CA PHE A 137 8.24 47.02 16.69
C PHE A 137 9.03 47.00 15.39
N VAL A 138 8.74 46.03 14.51
CA VAL A 138 9.39 45.89 13.20
C VAL A 138 8.39 46.26 12.11
N ASN A 139 8.65 47.33 11.36
CA ASN A 139 7.86 47.72 10.21
C ASN A 139 8.26 46.87 9.00
N ARG A 140 7.32 46.12 8.42
CA ARG A 140 7.63 45.21 7.31
C ARG A 140 7.71 45.91 5.96
N ALA A 141 7.36 47.19 5.88
CA ALA A 141 7.45 47.96 4.65
C ALA A 141 8.91 48.31 4.31
N ASP A 142 9.71 48.62 5.33
CA ASP A 142 11.09 49.08 5.19
C ASP A 142 12.08 48.28 6.05
N ASP A 143 11.63 47.31 6.84
CA ASP A 143 12.43 46.53 7.80
C ASP A 143 13.09 47.37 8.92
N GLY A 144 12.64 48.60 9.11
CA GLY A 144 13.03 49.46 10.22
C GLY A 144 12.41 48.99 11.53
N TYR A 145 13.14 49.12 12.64
CA TYR A 145 12.63 48.70 13.94
C TYR A 145 13.00 49.63 15.10
N ARG A 146 12.16 49.58 16.14
CA ARG A 146 12.28 50.39 17.36
C ARG A 146 11.97 49.58 18.60
N HIS A 147 12.76 49.78 19.66
CA HIS A 147 12.54 49.19 20.98
C HIS A 147 11.71 50.11 21.90
N ALA A 148 10.80 49.50 22.67
CA ALA A 148 10.04 50.13 23.75
C ALA A 148 10.11 49.28 25.03
N LEU A 149 10.19 49.92 26.19
CA LEU A 149 10.31 49.21 27.47
C LEU A 149 8.94 48.88 28.08
N LEU A 150 8.76 47.67 28.59
CA LEU A 150 7.57 47.33 29.37
C LEU A 150 7.72 47.81 30.81
N VAL A 151 6.69 48.50 31.31
CA VAL A 151 6.72 49.12 32.64
C VAL A 151 5.49 48.79 33.47
N TYR A 152 5.64 48.79 34.79
CA TYR A 152 4.57 48.63 35.75
C TYR A 152 4.29 49.96 36.47
N PRO A 153 3.12 50.59 36.23
CA PRO A 153 2.65 51.74 37.00
C PRO A 153 2.35 51.38 38.47
N HIS A 154 3.30 51.66 39.36
CA HIS A 154 3.17 51.36 40.79
C HIS A 154 2.65 52.56 41.62
N ALA A 155 2.62 53.76 41.03
CA ALA A 155 2.03 54.96 41.61
C ALA A 155 1.31 55.78 40.53
N SER A 156 0.45 56.71 40.93
CA SER A 156 -0.37 57.51 40.01
C SER A 156 0.44 58.39 39.05
N ASP A 157 1.69 58.68 39.41
CA ASP A 157 2.61 59.53 38.65
C ASP A 157 3.99 58.87 38.45
N ASN A 158 4.11 57.55 38.66
CA ASN A 158 5.38 56.84 38.51
C ASN A 158 5.21 55.38 38.04
N PHE A 159 6.23 54.85 37.38
CA PHE A 159 6.31 53.47 36.91
C PHE A 159 7.72 52.89 37.15
N ARG A 160 7.85 51.57 37.07
CA ARG A 160 9.13 50.84 37.24
C ARG A 160 9.24 49.71 36.21
N GLU A 161 10.41 49.09 36.13
CA GLU A 161 10.64 47.92 35.26
C GLU A 161 9.72 46.74 35.62
N VAL A 162 9.47 45.88 34.63
CA VAL A 162 8.76 44.61 34.79
C VAL A 162 9.78 43.46 34.83
N PRO A 163 9.96 42.78 35.98
CA PRO A 163 10.92 41.69 36.12
C PRO A 163 10.31 40.35 35.68
N VAL A 164 10.41 40.05 34.39
CA VAL A 164 9.87 38.83 33.78
C VAL A 164 10.81 38.34 32.68
N HIS A 165 10.94 37.02 32.55
CA HIS A 165 11.63 36.35 31.45
C HIS A 165 10.93 36.53 30.08
N ALA A 166 9.68 36.97 30.08
CA ALA A 166 8.87 37.33 28.91
C ALA A 166 9.01 36.35 27.74
N GLY A 167 8.53 35.12 27.95
CA GLY A 167 8.46 34.06 26.94
C GLY A 167 7.55 34.43 25.76
N GLY A 168 6.54 33.61 25.49
CA GLY A 168 5.62 33.89 24.39
C GLY A 168 4.74 35.13 24.60
N ILE A 169 4.35 35.73 23.47
CA ILE A 169 3.51 36.93 23.45
C ILE A 169 2.35 36.79 22.47
N MET A 170 1.27 37.52 22.75
CA MET A 170 0.11 37.59 21.86
C MET A 170 -0.40 39.03 21.77
N TRP A 171 -0.63 39.51 20.56
CA TRP A 171 -1.31 40.79 20.33
C TRP A 171 -2.79 40.55 20.02
N TYR A 172 -3.68 41.14 20.82
CA TYR A 172 -5.12 41.11 20.55
C TYR A 172 -5.77 42.49 20.72
N GLY A 173 -6.25 43.05 19.61
CA GLY A 173 -6.80 44.41 19.55
C GLY A 173 -5.81 45.44 20.08
N ASN A 174 -6.19 46.10 21.16
CA ASN A 174 -5.43 47.20 21.76
C ASN A 174 -4.43 46.75 22.85
N THR A 175 -4.23 45.45 23.00
CA THR A 175 -3.46 44.89 24.12
C THR A 175 -2.39 43.91 23.67
N LEU A 176 -1.24 43.96 24.33
CA LEU A 176 -0.16 43.00 24.20
C LEU A 176 -0.11 42.13 25.45
N TRP A 177 -0.10 40.82 25.26
CA TRP A 177 -0.13 39.81 26.31
C TRP A 177 1.25 39.17 26.37
N VAL A 178 1.79 39.04 27.57
CA VAL A 178 3.15 38.52 27.81
C VAL A 178 3.08 37.47 28.90
N LEU A 179 3.64 36.29 28.64
CA LEU A 179 3.69 35.23 29.64
C LEU A 179 4.68 35.54 30.76
N ASP A 180 4.25 35.25 31.97
CA ASP A 180 5.07 35.21 33.18
C ASP A 180 5.15 33.75 33.63
N THR A 181 6.33 33.15 33.49
CA THR A 181 6.61 31.70 33.49
C THR A 181 5.84 30.91 34.55
N TYR A 182 5.70 31.45 35.76
CA TYR A 182 5.04 30.78 36.88
C TYR A 182 3.80 31.49 37.40
N ASN A 183 3.51 32.71 36.91
CA ASN A 183 2.49 33.57 37.51
C ASN A 183 1.28 33.83 36.59
N GLY A 184 1.33 33.39 35.32
CA GLY A 184 0.24 33.48 34.37
C GLY A 184 0.53 34.47 33.24
N ILE A 185 -0.37 35.43 33.00
CA ILE A 185 -0.28 36.35 31.86
C ILE A 185 -0.36 37.81 32.32
N ARG A 186 0.57 38.63 31.87
CA ARG A 186 0.54 40.09 32.03
C ARG A 186 0.01 40.74 30.75
N VAL A 187 -0.79 41.79 30.89
CA VAL A 187 -1.39 42.49 29.74
C VAL A 187 -0.97 43.95 29.76
N PHE A 188 -0.51 44.43 28.61
CA PHE A 188 0.01 45.76 28.38
C PHE A 188 -0.89 46.52 27.42
N ASP A 189 -1.05 47.81 27.67
CA ASP A 189 -1.98 48.66 26.94
C ASP A 189 -1.28 49.44 25.82
N LEU A 190 -1.52 49.02 24.58
CA LEU A 190 -0.95 49.65 23.39
C LEU A 190 -1.64 50.96 23.02
N THR A 191 -2.77 51.30 23.65
CA THR A 191 -3.35 52.64 23.52
C THR A 191 -2.68 53.66 24.42
N ASN A 192 -1.72 53.23 25.26
CA ASN A 192 -1.01 54.07 26.22
C ASN A 192 0.51 53.94 26.08
N ILE A 193 1.02 54.13 24.86
CA ILE A 193 2.47 54.25 24.66
C ILE A 193 2.91 55.66 25.04
N TRP A 194 3.90 55.76 25.91
CA TRP A 194 4.38 57.04 26.43
C TRP A 194 5.82 57.29 25.99
N GLN A 195 6.05 58.44 25.38
CA GLN A 195 7.38 58.93 25.06
C GLN A 195 8.02 59.55 26.31
N VAL A 196 9.21 59.09 26.67
CA VAL A 196 9.98 59.55 27.82
C VAL A 196 11.27 60.26 27.37
N GLY A 197 11.95 60.92 28.29
CA GLY A 197 13.24 61.57 28.05
C GLY A 197 14.42 60.62 28.20
N ASP A 198 15.59 61.10 27.78
CA ASP A 198 16.85 60.36 27.91
C ASP A 198 17.26 60.25 29.39
N GLY A 199 17.77 59.08 29.77
CA GLY A 199 18.25 58.83 31.12
C GLY A 199 18.38 57.35 31.45
N ASN A 200 19.25 57.04 32.42
CA ASN A 200 19.55 55.66 32.83
C ASN A 200 18.51 55.07 33.81
N GLY A 201 17.73 55.92 34.50
CA GLY A 201 16.68 55.48 35.41
C GLY A 201 15.43 55.00 34.68
N VAL A 202 14.57 54.24 35.37
CA VAL A 202 13.24 53.86 34.87
C VAL A 202 12.18 54.44 35.80
N GLY A 203 11.29 55.26 35.25
CA GLY A 203 10.26 55.97 36.00
C GLY A 203 10.51 57.46 36.08
N LYS A 204 9.90 58.08 37.09
CA LYS A 204 9.98 59.50 37.39
C LYS A 204 11.36 59.83 37.98
N VAL A 205 12.12 60.66 37.28
CA VAL A 205 13.46 61.11 37.71
C VAL A 205 13.37 62.42 38.48
N SER A 206 12.50 63.33 38.04
CA SER A 206 12.16 64.57 38.74
C SER A 206 10.74 65.00 38.38
N SER A 207 10.25 66.14 38.89
CA SER A 207 8.88 66.59 38.63
C SER A 207 8.60 66.73 37.13
N GLY A 208 7.68 65.92 36.60
CA GLY A 208 7.31 65.93 35.18
C GLY A 208 8.35 65.30 34.23
N VAL A 209 9.48 64.79 34.74
CA VAL A 209 10.54 64.18 33.93
C VAL A 209 10.60 62.68 34.18
N TYR A 210 10.48 61.92 33.10
CA TYR A 210 10.48 60.46 33.08
C TYR A 210 11.60 59.95 32.18
N SER A 211 12.22 58.85 32.55
CA SER A 211 13.17 58.13 31.70
C SER A 211 12.91 56.63 31.72
N ALA A 212 13.49 55.90 30.77
CA ALA A 212 13.37 54.46 30.68
C ALA A 212 14.66 53.79 30.22
N ALA A 213 15.74 53.94 30.98
CA ALA A 213 17.02 53.27 30.72
C ALA A 213 17.51 53.38 29.25
N GLY A 214 17.40 54.58 28.66
CA GLY A 214 17.76 54.86 27.27
C GLY A 214 16.69 54.53 26.22
N TYR A 215 15.55 53.95 26.59
CA TYR A 215 14.42 53.76 25.69
C TYR A 215 13.56 55.02 25.58
N LYS A 216 13.17 55.37 24.35
CA LYS A 216 12.31 56.54 24.06
C LYS A 216 10.84 56.29 24.39
N TYR A 217 10.40 55.04 24.39
CA TYR A 217 9.01 54.66 24.60
C TYR A 217 8.86 53.65 25.73
N VAL A 218 7.79 53.77 26.50
CA VAL A 218 7.36 52.78 27.48
C VAL A 218 5.91 52.35 27.24
N ILE A 219 5.61 51.10 27.58
CA ILE A 219 4.27 50.51 27.46
C ILE A 219 3.83 49.99 28.83
N PRO A 220 2.74 50.52 29.41
CA PRO A 220 2.32 50.18 30.75
C PRO A 220 1.52 48.88 30.82
N GLN A 221 1.78 48.10 31.87
CA GLN A 221 0.94 46.97 32.24
C GLN A 221 -0.41 47.46 32.77
N ILE A 222 -1.50 47.06 32.13
CA ILE A 222 -2.88 47.39 32.53
C ILE A 222 -3.52 46.28 33.36
N ARG A 223 -3.22 45.00 33.09
CA ARG A 223 -3.90 43.88 33.76
C ARG A 223 -2.98 42.70 34.01
N TRP A 224 -3.48 41.79 34.82
CA TRP A 224 -2.91 40.49 35.10
C TRP A 224 -3.99 39.38 35.06
N TYR A 225 -3.69 38.24 34.44
CA TYR A 225 -4.42 36.97 34.58
C TYR A 225 -3.57 35.99 35.37
N LYS A 226 -3.94 35.75 36.63
CA LYS A 226 -3.08 35.04 37.60
C LYS A 226 -3.36 33.56 37.52
N TRP A 227 -2.30 32.75 37.38
CA TRP A 227 -2.42 31.31 37.48
C TRP A 227 -3.03 30.92 38.83
N SER A 228 -4.13 30.18 38.79
CA SER A 228 -4.93 29.85 39.98
C SER A 228 -5.38 28.40 40.03
N SER A 229 -4.78 27.52 39.22
CA SER A 229 -4.95 26.08 39.36
C SER A 229 -4.20 25.53 40.57
N SER A 230 -4.58 24.35 41.03
CA SER A 230 -3.99 23.66 42.18
C SER A 230 -2.62 23.01 41.92
N PHE A 231 -2.08 23.15 40.71
CA PHE A 231 -0.84 22.54 40.28
C PHE A 231 0.03 23.57 39.54
N GLU A 232 1.33 23.29 39.46
CA GLU A 232 2.28 24.14 38.74
C GLU A 232 2.10 24.00 37.22
N PHE A 233 2.21 25.12 36.50
CA PHE A 233 2.22 25.16 35.05
C PHE A 233 3.33 26.10 34.57
N ARG A 234 4.35 25.55 33.89
CA ARG A 234 5.53 26.32 33.46
C ARG A 234 5.26 26.97 32.11
N HIS A 235 4.56 28.10 32.14
CA HIS A 235 4.18 28.88 30.98
C HIS A 235 5.40 29.21 30.12
N SER A 236 5.37 28.82 28.84
CA SER A 236 6.48 29.07 27.92
C SER A 236 6.06 29.94 26.75
N TYR A 237 5.00 29.54 26.05
CA TYR A 237 4.56 30.20 24.82
C TYR A 237 3.06 30.38 24.74
N MET A 238 2.63 31.33 23.92
CA MET A 238 1.22 31.61 23.68
C MET A 238 0.97 32.08 22.25
N ALA A 239 -0.20 31.77 21.72
CA ALA A 239 -0.60 32.24 20.40
C ALA A 239 -2.10 32.45 20.29
N LEU A 240 -2.48 33.39 19.42
CA LEU A 240 -3.87 33.59 19.02
C LEU A 240 -4.27 32.61 17.92
N ASP A 241 -5.40 31.94 18.10
CA ASP A 241 -6.05 31.17 17.03
C ASP A 241 -7.25 31.97 16.49
N ARG A 242 -7.04 32.62 15.34
CA ARG A 242 -8.05 33.36 14.57
C ARG A 242 -8.88 32.49 13.60
N THR A 243 -8.68 31.18 13.63
CA THR A 243 -9.43 30.22 12.79
C THR A 243 -10.62 29.61 13.53
N THR A 244 -10.70 29.78 14.85
CA THR A 244 -11.88 29.45 15.63
C THR A 244 -12.90 30.59 15.63
N THR A 245 -14.14 30.27 15.99
CA THR A 245 -15.18 31.27 16.24
C THR A 245 -15.88 30.92 17.55
N PRO A 246 -15.70 31.72 18.62
CA PRO A 246 -14.87 32.94 18.70
C PRO A 246 -13.36 32.66 18.58
N ASP A 247 -12.56 33.72 18.42
CA ASP A 247 -11.09 33.63 18.53
C ASP A 247 -10.72 32.94 19.87
N SER A 248 -9.60 32.22 19.91
CA SER A 248 -9.17 31.54 21.14
C SER A 248 -7.67 31.68 21.38
N LEU A 249 -7.27 31.51 22.64
CA LEU A 249 -5.88 31.62 23.08
C LEU A 249 -5.30 30.21 23.31
N ILE A 250 -4.14 29.93 22.73
CA ILE A 250 -3.32 28.75 23.04
C ILE A 250 -2.22 29.13 24.02
N VAL A 251 -1.99 28.30 25.03
CA VAL A 251 -0.87 28.43 25.98
C VAL A 251 -0.27 27.04 26.22
N GLY A 252 1.05 26.93 26.29
CA GLY A 252 1.70 25.66 26.59
C GLY A 252 2.93 25.77 27.47
N GLU A 253 3.42 24.61 27.88
CA GLU A 253 4.52 24.48 28.83
C GLU A 253 5.87 24.15 28.19
N TYR A 254 6.93 24.60 28.86
CA TYR A 254 8.28 24.11 28.62
C TYR A 254 8.66 23.03 29.62
N GLN A 255 9.12 21.89 29.11
CA GLN A 255 9.70 20.82 29.91
C GLN A 255 10.85 20.16 29.17
N THR A 256 11.90 19.78 29.88
CA THR A 256 13.11 19.14 29.30
C THR A 256 13.05 17.62 29.28
N SER A 257 12.01 17.03 29.87
CA SER A 257 11.85 15.58 30.01
C SER A 257 10.38 15.19 29.88
N THR A 258 10.11 14.13 29.12
CA THR A 258 8.77 13.50 29.05
C THR A 258 8.31 12.85 30.37
N SER A 259 9.18 12.75 31.38
CA SER A 259 8.80 12.36 32.74
C SER A 259 8.03 13.45 33.49
N LEU A 260 8.07 14.70 33.01
CA LEU A 260 7.33 15.81 33.55
C LEU A 260 6.06 16.07 32.71
N PRO A 261 5.00 16.64 33.30
CA PRO A 261 3.78 16.95 32.56
C PRO A 261 4.05 18.04 31.51
N ILE A 262 3.84 17.70 30.24
CA ILE A 262 3.96 18.63 29.11
C ILE A 262 2.57 18.86 28.55
N ARG A 263 1.96 20.01 28.85
CA ARG A 263 0.56 20.28 28.52
C ARG A 263 0.39 21.48 27.60
N LEU A 264 -0.66 21.41 26.80
CA LEU A 264 -1.14 22.46 25.91
C LEU A 264 -2.60 22.75 26.25
N VAL A 265 -2.96 24.01 26.39
CA VAL A 265 -4.30 24.42 26.79
C VAL A 265 -4.86 25.51 25.89
N ARG A 266 -6.19 25.56 25.80
CA ARG A 266 -6.92 26.55 25.02
C ARG A 266 -7.93 27.28 25.89
N TYR A 267 -7.92 28.61 25.85
CA TYR A 267 -8.93 29.45 26.49
C TYR A 267 -9.81 30.15 25.46
N GLU A 268 -11.08 30.36 25.80
CA GLU A 268 -12.00 31.14 25.00
C GLU A 268 -11.76 32.65 25.23
N LEU A 269 -11.74 33.43 24.15
CA LEU A 269 -11.68 34.89 24.21
C LEU A 269 -13.08 35.48 23.97
N ASP A 270 -13.39 36.53 24.70
CA ASP A 270 -14.54 37.37 24.41
C ASP A 270 -14.15 38.38 23.32
N TYR A 271 -14.75 38.23 22.14
CA TYR A 271 -14.46 39.08 20.99
C TYR A 271 -14.84 40.55 21.22
N THR A 272 -15.84 40.83 22.07
CA THR A 272 -16.34 42.19 22.31
C THR A 272 -15.46 42.96 23.28
N THR A 273 -15.07 42.31 24.39
CA THR A 273 -14.23 42.94 25.41
C THR A 273 -12.74 42.81 25.11
N ARG A 274 -12.37 41.92 24.19
CA ARG A 274 -10.99 41.52 23.86
C ARG A 274 -10.22 40.97 25.08
N ARG A 275 -10.93 40.23 25.93
CA ARG A 275 -10.43 39.63 27.18
C ARG A 275 -10.60 38.12 27.17
N LEU A 276 -9.99 37.44 28.14
CA LEU A 276 -10.36 36.06 28.44
C LEU A 276 -11.82 36.04 28.89
N LYS A 277 -12.58 35.06 28.40
CA LYS A 277 -13.91 34.80 28.93
C LYS A 277 -13.78 34.29 30.36
N THR A 278 -14.44 34.96 31.29
CA THR A 278 -14.45 34.64 32.72
C THR A 278 -15.86 34.27 33.18
N ASP A 279 -15.93 33.47 34.24
CA ASP A 279 -17.17 33.27 34.97
C ASP A 279 -17.49 34.47 35.88
N SER A 280 -18.62 34.42 36.59
CA SER A 280 -19.06 35.50 37.48
C SER A 280 -18.09 35.81 38.63
N SER A 281 -17.08 34.95 38.88
CA SER A 281 -16.04 35.15 39.88
C SER A 281 -14.74 35.68 39.29
N GLY A 282 -14.71 36.04 38.00
CA GLY A 282 -13.51 36.50 37.31
C GLY A 282 -12.52 35.38 36.95
N VAL A 283 -12.94 34.12 36.97
CA VAL A 283 -12.08 32.97 36.65
C VAL A 283 -12.30 32.53 35.21
N SER A 284 -11.23 32.56 34.41
CA SER A 284 -11.19 31.95 33.09
C SER A 284 -10.74 30.50 33.20
N LYS A 285 -11.49 29.59 32.56
CA LYS A 285 -11.23 28.15 32.54
C LYS A 285 -10.89 27.75 31.11
N ALA A 286 -9.87 26.90 30.94
CA ALA A 286 -9.57 26.40 29.61
C ALA A 286 -10.75 25.56 29.09
N ILE A 287 -11.05 25.68 27.80
CA ILE A 287 -12.08 24.89 27.11
C ILE A 287 -11.51 23.57 26.59
N TRP A 288 -10.20 23.44 26.56
CA TRP A 288 -9.49 22.24 26.11
C TRP A 288 -8.10 22.18 26.73
N ALA A 289 -7.66 20.98 27.07
CA ALA A 289 -6.32 20.71 27.59
C ALA A 289 -5.83 19.34 27.11
N TYR A 290 -4.53 19.22 26.86
CA TYR A 290 -3.96 18.00 26.27
C TYR A 290 -2.50 17.81 26.66
N CYS A 291 -2.13 16.56 26.95
CA CYS A 291 -0.76 16.15 27.22
C CYS A 291 -0.03 15.81 25.91
N VAL A 292 1.14 16.41 25.70
CA VAL A 292 1.93 16.30 24.48
C VAL A 292 3.31 15.76 24.81
N ASN A 293 3.71 14.60 24.29
CA ASN A 293 5.02 14.00 24.61
C ASN A 293 6.16 14.58 23.75
N ILE A 294 6.27 15.91 23.66
CA ILE A 294 7.32 16.60 22.90
C ILE A 294 8.10 17.46 23.88
N GLU A 295 9.36 17.09 24.15
CA GLU A 295 10.24 17.86 25.03
C GLU A 295 10.68 19.18 24.38
N ARG A 296 11.03 20.16 25.21
CA ARG A 296 11.64 21.44 24.81
C ARG A 296 10.82 22.19 23.76
N MET A 297 9.49 22.10 23.87
CA MET A 297 8.58 22.92 23.07
C MET A 297 8.75 24.39 23.47
N GLN A 298 8.90 25.25 22.47
CA GLN A 298 9.08 26.68 22.67
C GLN A 298 7.98 27.53 22.01
N GLY A 299 7.10 26.93 21.21
CA GLY A 299 6.03 27.65 20.52
C GLY A 299 4.94 26.71 20.05
N ALA A 300 3.70 27.21 20.02
CA ALA A 300 2.56 26.47 19.49
C ALA A 300 1.52 27.42 18.91
N VAL A 301 1.07 27.14 17.68
CA VAL A 301 -0.13 27.74 17.11
C VAL A 301 -1.13 26.67 16.74
N SER A 302 -2.41 27.03 16.68
CA SER A 302 -3.45 26.21 16.10
C SER A 302 -4.09 26.95 14.92
N ALA A 303 -4.34 26.22 13.84
CA ALA A 303 -5.00 26.73 12.65
C ALA A 303 -5.87 25.62 12.04
N ASN A 304 -7.16 25.88 11.90
CA ASN A 304 -8.16 24.96 11.33
C ASN A 304 -8.14 23.57 11.98
N GLY A 305 -8.03 23.51 13.32
CA GLY A 305 -8.00 22.26 14.08
C GLY A 305 -6.65 21.50 14.05
N LYS A 306 -5.64 22.04 13.38
CA LYS A 306 -4.28 21.49 13.31
C LYS A 306 -3.32 22.35 14.13
N PHE A 307 -2.45 21.71 14.88
CA PHE A 307 -1.41 22.34 15.69
C PHE A 307 -0.05 22.28 14.99
N TYR A 308 0.68 23.38 15.11
CA TYR A 308 2.06 23.52 14.68
C TYR A 308 2.90 23.91 15.89
N LEU A 309 3.95 23.14 16.17
CA LEU A 309 4.72 23.27 17.41
C LEU A 309 6.21 23.41 17.07
N SER A 310 6.89 24.42 17.63
CA SER A 310 8.35 24.55 17.52
C SER A 310 9.02 23.84 18.68
N ARG A 311 10.14 23.17 18.39
CA ARG A 311 11.01 22.54 19.40
C ARG A 311 12.43 23.05 19.28
N SER A 312 12.99 23.49 20.40
CA SER A 312 14.41 23.82 20.52
C SER A 312 15.23 22.60 20.91
N ASN A 313 16.30 22.35 20.16
CA ASN A 313 17.24 21.25 20.37
C ASN A 313 18.57 21.74 20.95
N GLY A 314 18.57 22.87 21.68
CA GLY A 314 19.76 23.48 22.25
C GLY A 314 20.73 23.96 21.17
N ALA A 315 21.92 23.35 21.09
CA ALA A 315 22.94 23.73 20.10
C ALA A 315 22.63 23.31 18.66
N SER A 316 21.65 22.42 18.46
CA SER A 316 21.27 21.90 17.14
C SER A 316 20.13 22.69 16.51
N LYS A 317 19.91 22.49 15.21
CA LYS A 317 18.72 22.98 14.50
C LYS A 317 17.44 22.52 15.19
N GLY A 318 16.46 23.41 15.29
CA GLY A 318 15.17 23.11 15.87
C GLY A 318 14.19 22.45 14.89
N ASP A 319 13.08 21.97 15.42
CA ASP A 319 12.09 21.20 14.65
C ASP A 319 10.75 21.92 14.55
N LEU A 320 9.99 21.57 13.50
CA LEU A 320 8.57 21.90 13.38
C LEU A 320 7.76 20.61 13.45
N TRP A 321 6.86 20.52 14.41
CA TRP A 321 5.88 19.44 14.49
C TRP A 321 4.55 19.89 13.94
N ALA A 322 3.84 18.98 13.29
CA ALA A 322 2.48 19.17 12.81
C ALA A 322 1.59 18.05 13.33
N TRP A 323 0.49 18.40 13.98
CA TRP A 323 -0.32 17.45 14.73
C TRP A 323 -1.81 17.81 14.68
N VAL A 324 -2.66 16.80 14.58
CA VAL A 324 -4.12 16.92 14.77
C VAL A 324 -4.46 16.04 15.99
N PRO A 325 -5.15 16.57 17.02
CA PRO A 325 -5.53 15.79 18.20
C PRO A 325 -6.23 14.48 17.84
N GLY A 326 -5.89 13.41 18.56
CA GLY A 326 -6.33 12.03 18.26
C GLY A 326 -5.48 11.30 17.20
N GLY A 327 -4.65 12.00 16.41
CA GLY A 327 -3.72 11.41 15.46
C GLY A 327 -2.25 11.43 15.92
N SER A 328 -1.36 10.78 15.16
CA SER A 328 0.08 10.84 15.38
C SER A 328 0.66 12.18 14.91
N ALA A 329 1.51 12.80 15.75
CA ALA A 329 2.25 14.00 15.37
C ALA A 329 3.35 13.67 14.34
N LYS A 330 3.51 14.54 13.32
CA LYS A 330 4.58 14.44 12.33
C LYS A 330 5.69 15.43 12.65
N GLN A 331 6.92 14.94 12.79
CA GLN A 331 8.11 15.77 12.97
C GLN A 331 8.71 16.15 11.63
N ASN A 332 9.01 17.44 11.46
CA ASN A 332 9.93 17.93 10.44
C ASN A 332 11.23 18.34 11.11
N ALA A 333 12.19 17.42 11.14
CA ALA A 333 13.41 17.56 11.91
C ALA A 333 14.38 18.57 11.27
N GLY A 334 14.99 19.44 12.06
CA GLY A 334 15.94 20.45 11.60
C GLY A 334 15.32 21.52 10.69
N PHE A 335 14.00 21.70 10.77
CA PHE A 335 13.25 22.66 9.96
C PHE A 335 13.65 24.11 10.26
N TYR A 336 13.88 24.43 11.53
CA TYR A 336 14.29 25.75 11.96
C TYR A 336 15.80 25.78 12.24
N PRO A 337 16.45 26.96 12.16
CA PRO A 337 17.76 27.20 12.73
C PRO A 337 17.80 26.89 14.22
N ARG A 338 18.99 27.03 14.82
CA ARG A 338 19.23 26.76 16.23
C ARG A 338 18.33 27.65 17.12
N SER A 339 17.82 27.04 18.20
CA SER A 339 16.98 27.68 19.23
C SER A 339 15.78 28.48 18.70
N PRO A 340 14.82 27.86 17.97
CA PRO A 340 13.56 28.51 17.65
C PRO A 340 12.69 28.64 18.89
N GLU A 341 12.02 29.77 19.00
CA GLU A 341 11.17 30.11 20.14
C GLU A 341 9.68 30.13 19.77
N ASP A 342 8.95 31.15 20.22
CA ASP A 342 7.50 31.28 20.09
C ASP A 342 7.01 31.26 18.63
N LEU A 343 5.70 31.05 18.44
CA LEU A 343 5.06 30.99 17.13
C LEU A 343 3.85 31.93 17.04
N SER A 344 3.75 32.65 15.93
CA SER A 344 2.56 33.40 15.52
C SER A 344 2.05 32.92 14.16
N TYR A 345 0.73 33.02 13.93
CA TYR A 345 0.07 32.55 12.71
C TYR A 345 -0.73 33.64 12.00
N ASP A 346 -0.35 33.94 10.76
CA ASP A 346 -1.10 34.82 9.88
C ASP A 346 -1.93 33.99 8.91
N LYS A 347 -3.24 33.92 9.13
CA LYS A 347 -4.16 33.11 8.31
C LYS A 347 -4.33 33.61 6.87
N ARG A 348 -3.88 34.82 6.55
CA ARG A 348 -4.01 35.42 5.21
C ARG A 348 -3.07 34.73 4.22
N ASN A 349 -3.36 34.89 2.92
CA ASN A 349 -2.49 34.45 1.83
C ASN A 349 -2.01 32.97 1.91
N GLY A 350 -2.90 32.07 2.34
CA GLY A 350 -2.60 30.64 2.45
C GLY A 350 -1.99 30.18 3.79
N GLY A 351 -1.79 31.09 4.74
CA GLY A 351 -1.29 30.78 6.08
C GLY A 351 0.23 30.88 6.19
N ARG A 352 0.72 31.69 7.13
CA ARG A 352 2.16 31.84 7.42
C ARG A 352 2.45 31.70 8.90
N LEU A 353 3.54 30.99 9.22
CA LEU A 353 4.11 30.89 10.56
C LEU A 353 5.25 31.88 10.69
N TYR A 354 5.24 32.64 11.78
CA TYR A 354 6.35 33.48 12.20
C TYR A 354 6.96 32.90 13.46
N THR A 355 8.30 32.85 13.53
CA THR A 355 9.05 32.47 14.73
C THR A 355 10.30 33.33 14.86
N VAL A 356 10.91 33.33 16.04
CA VAL A 356 12.23 33.95 16.31
C VAL A 356 13.23 32.91 16.79
N THR A 357 14.52 33.24 16.71
CA THR A 357 15.58 32.41 17.30
C THR A 357 16.39 33.19 18.33
N GLU A 358 16.71 32.55 19.46
CA GLU A 358 17.37 33.21 20.60
C GLU A 358 18.92 33.18 20.56
N ALA A 359 19.50 32.19 19.88
CA ALA A 359 20.93 31.93 19.95
C ALA A 359 21.77 33.03 19.26
N GLU A 360 22.82 33.48 19.93
CA GLU A 360 23.78 34.48 19.45
C GLU A 360 24.36 34.11 18.07
N GLY A 361 24.56 35.12 17.20
CA GLY A 361 25.04 34.96 15.82
C GLY A 361 24.05 34.30 14.86
N VAL A 362 22.90 33.85 15.35
CA VAL A 362 21.86 33.18 14.56
C VAL A 362 20.46 33.61 15.00
N ARG A 363 20.29 34.90 15.33
CA ARG A 363 18.99 35.49 15.71
C ARG A 363 18.23 35.98 14.49
N TYR A 364 17.11 35.36 14.20
CA TYR A 364 16.30 35.62 13.02
C TYR A 364 14.84 35.90 13.39
N ILE A 365 14.14 36.66 12.54
CA ILE A 365 12.71 36.44 12.33
C ILE A 365 12.57 35.54 11.11
N ILE A 366 11.87 34.42 11.28
CA ILE A 366 11.67 33.41 10.26
C ILE A 366 10.22 33.44 9.82
N ASN A 367 10.02 33.39 8.51
CA ASN A 367 8.71 33.47 7.89
C ASN A 367 8.46 32.25 7.00
N SER A 368 7.75 31.25 7.53
CA SER A 368 7.51 29.97 6.86
C SER A 368 6.07 29.89 6.33
N ALA A 369 5.90 29.50 5.05
CA ALA A 369 4.57 29.22 4.53
C ALA A 369 4.03 27.93 5.13
N VAL A 370 2.77 27.94 5.57
CA VAL A 370 2.04 26.70 5.83
C VAL A 370 1.59 26.20 4.47
N SER A 371 1.99 24.99 4.06
CA SER A 371 1.42 24.40 2.86
C SER A 371 -0.08 24.19 3.06
N SER A 372 -0.90 25.13 2.58
CA SER A 372 -2.26 24.80 2.19
C SER A 372 -2.15 23.72 1.11
N PRO A 373 -2.96 22.65 1.12
CA PRO A 373 -3.10 21.85 -0.09
C PRO A 373 -3.43 22.83 -1.22
N SER A 374 -2.55 22.90 -2.22
CA SER A 374 -2.72 23.72 -3.41
C SER A 374 -4.16 23.62 -3.85
N SER A 375 -4.83 24.76 -4.04
CA SER A 375 -6.28 24.84 -4.33
C SER A 375 -6.68 23.67 -5.23
N TRP A 376 -7.48 22.74 -4.70
CA TRP A 376 -7.80 21.50 -5.37
C TRP A 376 -8.24 21.71 -6.82
N ALA A 377 -8.81 22.87 -7.16
CA ALA A 377 -9.15 23.28 -8.53
C ALA A 377 -7.97 23.30 -9.53
N GLY A 378 -6.80 23.86 -9.15
CA GLY A 378 -5.63 23.94 -10.04
C GLY A 378 -4.97 22.58 -10.25
N ILE A 379 -4.86 21.79 -9.17
CA ILE A 379 -4.45 20.39 -9.27
C ILE A 379 -5.49 19.59 -10.05
N SER A 380 -6.79 19.82 -9.86
CA SER A 380 -7.84 19.10 -10.56
C SER A 380 -7.84 19.40 -12.05
N LEU A 381 -7.62 20.65 -12.47
CA LEU A 381 -7.54 21.01 -13.90
C LEU A 381 -6.30 20.42 -14.57
N LEU A 382 -5.13 20.49 -13.92
CA LEU A 382 -3.92 19.82 -14.42
C LEU A 382 -4.07 18.29 -14.41
N SER A 383 -4.71 17.72 -13.38
CA SER A 383 -4.99 16.29 -13.30
C SER A 383 -6.00 15.85 -14.36
N LEU A 384 -7.04 16.64 -14.63
CA LEU A 384 -8.02 16.37 -15.68
C LEU A 384 -7.39 16.51 -17.06
N GLY A 385 -6.56 17.53 -17.28
CA GLY A 385 -5.79 17.69 -18.51
C GLY A 385 -4.82 16.53 -18.74
N PHE A 386 -4.13 16.08 -17.69
CA PHE A 386 -3.25 14.92 -17.72
C PHE A 386 -4.04 13.62 -17.96
N VAL A 387 -5.17 13.40 -17.28
CA VAL A 387 -6.05 12.25 -17.49
C VAL A 387 -6.63 12.25 -18.91
N ALA A 388 -7.04 13.41 -19.43
CA ALA A 388 -7.51 13.55 -20.80
C ALA A 388 -6.40 13.24 -21.81
N LEU A 389 -5.17 13.73 -21.58
CA LEU A 389 -4.01 13.39 -22.39
C LEU A 389 -3.72 11.89 -22.35
N LEU A 390 -3.70 11.27 -21.16
CA LEU A 390 -3.52 9.82 -21.01
C LEU A 390 -4.62 9.04 -21.75
N TYR A 391 -5.88 9.51 -21.68
CA TYR A 391 -6.99 8.90 -22.41
C TYR A 391 -6.81 9.02 -23.93
N VAL A 392 -6.38 10.17 -24.44
CA VAL A 392 -6.11 10.36 -25.88
C VAL A 392 -4.95 9.46 -26.33
N VAL A 393 -3.85 9.40 -25.58
CA VAL A 393 -2.72 8.52 -25.85
C VAL A 393 -3.15 7.06 -25.85
N GLU A 394 -3.95 6.63 -24.87
CA GLU A 394 -4.54 5.29 -24.81
C GLU A 394 -5.35 4.97 -26.08
N LYS A 395 -6.16 5.92 -26.56
CA LYS A 395 -7.02 5.74 -27.74
C LYS A 395 -6.27 5.71 -29.06
N LEU A 396 -5.16 6.44 -29.17
CA LEU A 396 -4.39 6.52 -30.40
C LEU A 396 -3.40 5.35 -30.55
N PHE A 397 -2.79 4.90 -29.45
CA PHE A 397 -1.65 3.99 -29.53
C PHE A 397 -1.88 2.60 -28.92
N PHE A 398 -2.88 2.42 -28.05
CA PHE A 398 -3.03 1.18 -27.27
C PHE A 398 -4.35 0.44 -27.52
N VAL A 399 -5.15 0.86 -28.51
CA VAL A 399 -6.38 0.16 -28.89
C VAL A 399 -6.02 -1.12 -29.66
N GLN A 400 -6.38 -2.26 -29.08
CA GLN A 400 -6.25 -3.55 -29.74
C GLN A 400 -7.07 -3.56 -31.04
N PRO A 401 -6.47 -3.95 -32.19
CA PRO A 401 -7.20 -4.05 -33.44
C PRO A 401 -8.18 -5.23 -33.36
N LEU A 402 -9.40 -5.01 -33.85
CA LEU A 402 -10.47 -6.00 -33.88
C LEU A 402 -11.10 -6.06 -35.28
N PRO A 403 -11.60 -7.23 -35.70
CA PRO A 403 -12.32 -7.36 -36.96
C PRO A 403 -13.58 -6.49 -36.98
N LYS A 404 -13.92 -5.98 -38.17
CA LYS A 404 -15.17 -5.24 -38.40
C LYS A 404 -16.35 -6.23 -38.50
N GLY A 405 -17.54 -5.79 -38.10
CA GLY A 405 -18.78 -6.56 -38.27
C GLY A 405 -19.01 -7.70 -37.29
N VAL A 406 -18.07 -7.97 -36.36
CA VAL A 406 -18.26 -8.98 -35.31
C VAL A 406 -19.11 -8.42 -34.17
N PRO A 407 -20.17 -9.13 -33.72
CA PRO A 407 -21.02 -8.67 -32.64
C PRO A 407 -20.28 -8.59 -31.29
N PHE A 408 -20.62 -7.58 -30.50
CA PHE A 408 -20.19 -7.45 -29.12
C PHE A 408 -21.28 -8.06 -28.23
N ILE A 409 -20.91 -8.96 -27.31
CA ILE A 409 -21.88 -9.64 -26.44
C ILE A 409 -22.74 -8.62 -25.66
N ARG A 410 -24.06 -8.80 -25.69
CA ARG A 410 -25.08 -7.93 -25.05
C ARG A 410 -25.14 -6.47 -25.57
N GLU A 411 -24.45 -6.14 -26.65
CA GLU A 411 -24.47 -4.78 -27.22
C GLU A 411 -25.25 -4.75 -28.56
N PRO A 412 -25.78 -3.58 -28.97
CA PRO A 412 -26.50 -3.47 -30.24
C PRO A 412 -25.57 -3.70 -31.46
N PRO A 413 -26.13 -4.10 -32.62
CA PRO A 413 -25.35 -4.24 -33.85
C PRO A 413 -24.54 -2.98 -34.19
N GLY A 414 -23.27 -3.16 -34.57
CA GLY A 414 -22.36 -2.05 -34.87
C GLY A 414 -21.68 -1.41 -33.66
N ALA A 415 -21.95 -1.87 -32.43
CA ALA A 415 -21.26 -1.40 -31.25
C ALA A 415 -19.74 -1.67 -31.32
N THR A 416 -18.96 -0.70 -30.85
CA THR A 416 -17.48 -0.79 -30.78
C THR A 416 -16.95 -0.77 -29.35
N ARG A 417 -17.85 -0.68 -28.35
CA ARG A 417 -17.54 -0.61 -26.91
C ARG A 417 -18.59 -1.37 -26.12
N PHE A 418 -18.18 -1.87 -24.95
CA PHE A 418 -19.08 -2.48 -23.98
C PHE A 418 -19.68 -1.42 -23.07
N SER A 419 -20.95 -1.61 -22.70
CA SER A 419 -21.60 -0.88 -21.62
C SER A 419 -20.94 -1.21 -20.27
N LEU A 420 -21.10 -0.31 -19.29
CA LEU A 420 -20.63 -0.57 -17.91
C LEU A 420 -21.32 -1.78 -17.31
N LYS A 421 -22.58 -2.05 -17.68
CA LYS A 421 -23.33 -3.24 -17.26
C LYS A 421 -22.66 -4.53 -17.74
N THR A 422 -22.25 -4.58 -19.01
CA THR A 422 -21.55 -5.75 -19.57
C THR A 422 -20.16 -5.92 -18.97
N ARG A 423 -19.41 -4.83 -18.74
CA ARG A 423 -18.12 -4.89 -18.03
C ARG A 423 -18.26 -5.31 -16.56
N TRP A 424 -19.29 -4.85 -15.87
CA TRP A 424 -19.58 -5.27 -14.51
C TRP A 424 -19.91 -6.77 -14.44
N ALA A 425 -20.75 -7.25 -15.37
CA ALA A 425 -21.04 -8.68 -15.49
C ALA A 425 -19.78 -9.52 -15.77
N TYR A 426 -18.82 -9.02 -16.53
CA TYR A 426 -17.52 -9.70 -16.68
C TYR A 426 -16.75 -9.80 -15.35
N MET A 427 -16.81 -8.78 -14.49
CA MET A 427 -16.11 -8.81 -13.21
C MET A 427 -16.79 -9.70 -12.17
N THR A 428 -18.12 -9.75 -12.15
CA THR A 428 -18.89 -10.43 -11.09
C THR A 428 -19.50 -11.77 -11.51
N ASP A 429 -19.70 -12.00 -12.81
CA ASP A 429 -20.46 -13.13 -13.35
C ASP A 429 -19.92 -13.59 -14.73
N CYS A 430 -18.59 -13.68 -14.83
CA CYS A 430 -17.90 -14.01 -16.08
C CYS A 430 -18.30 -15.39 -16.64
N ALA A 431 -18.54 -16.37 -15.77
CA ALA A 431 -18.90 -17.73 -16.16
C ALA A 431 -20.21 -17.74 -16.96
N ASN A 432 -21.26 -17.06 -16.48
CA ASN A 432 -22.52 -16.96 -17.20
C ASN A 432 -22.41 -16.08 -18.45
N LEU A 433 -21.59 -15.02 -18.43
CA LEU A 433 -21.33 -14.21 -19.61
C LEU A 433 -20.68 -15.03 -20.74
N HIS A 434 -19.70 -15.87 -20.40
CA HIS A 434 -19.04 -16.79 -21.34
C HIS A 434 -19.98 -17.90 -21.82
N LYS A 435 -20.81 -18.46 -20.93
CA LYS A 435 -21.86 -19.43 -21.30
C LYS A 435 -22.84 -18.82 -22.31
N GLU A 436 -23.33 -17.60 -22.05
CA GLU A 436 -24.22 -16.89 -22.96
C GLU A 436 -23.55 -16.62 -24.32
N ALA A 437 -22.28 -16.19 -24.33
CA ALA A 437 -21.51 -15.98 -25.55
C ALA A 437 -21.40 -17.29 -26.36
N TYR A 438 -21.20 -18.41 -25.68
CA TYR A 438 -21.13 -19.72 -26.30
C TYR A 438 -22.46 -20.15 -26.94
N GLU A 439 -23.55 -20.18 -26.16
CA GLU A 439 -24.86 -20.65 -26.61
C GLU A 439 -25.47 -19.75 -27.71
N LYS A 440 -25.28 -18.43 -27.61
CA LYS A 440 -25.89 -17.50 -28.57
C LYS A 440 -25.15 -17.40 -29.88
N TYR A 441 -23.82 -17.54 -29.87
CA TYR A 441 -22.94 -17.27 -31.02
C TYR A 441 -22.06 -18.47 -31.37
N LEU A 442 -21.19 -18.91 -30.45
CA LEU A 442 -20.10 -19.83 -30.78
C LEU A 442 -20.60 -21.23 -31.18
N GLU A 443 -21.63 -21.74 -30.52
CA GLU A 443 -22.25 -23.04 -30.86
C GLU A 443 -22.90 -23.01 -32.26
N LYS A 444 -23.30 -21.82 -32.72
CA LYS A 444 -23.86 -21.59 -34.06
C LYS A 444 -22.78 -21.27 -35.11
N GLY A 445 -21.50 -21.43 -34.76
CA GLY A 445 -20.39 -21.14 -35.66
C GLY A 445 -20.12 -19.64 -35.87
N GLN A 446 -20.60 -18.76 -34.99
CA GLN A 446 -20.42 -17.30 -35.11
C GLN A 446 -19.38 -16.80 -34.10
N ALA A 447 -18.46 -15.93 -34.56
CA ALA A 447 -17.53 -15.25 -33.67
C ALA A 447 -18.22 -14.13 -32.87
N VAL A 448 -17.68 -13.83 -31.69
CA VAL A 448 -18.21 -12.76 -30.81
C VAL A 448 -17.07 -12.09 -30.06
N VAL A 449 -17.22 -10.79 -29.79
CA VAL A 449 -16.30 -10.06 -28.91
C VAL A 449 -16.85 -10.03 -27.49
N VAL A 450 -16.02 -10.39 -26.52
CA VAL A 450 -16.34 -10.31 -25.08
C VAL A 450 -15.42 -9.34 -24.35
N PRO A 451 -15.82 -8.76 -23.20
CA PRO A 451 -14.91 -7.99 -22.37
C PRO A 451 -13.74 -8.86 -21.89
N GLY A 452 -12.55 -8.27 -21.79
CA GLY A 452 -11.40 -8.86 -21.09
C GLY A 452 -11.00 -8.02 -19.87
N VAL A 453 -10.03 -8.51 -19.10
CA VAL A 453 -9.45 -7.82 -17.94
C VAL A 453 -9.03 -6.39 -18.31
N GLY A 454 -9.31 -5.44 -17.40
CA GLY A 454 -9.01 -4.02 -17.61
C GLY A 454 -9.82 -3.44 -18.77
N PHE A 455 -9.12 -2.88 -19.76
CA PHE A 455 -9.73 -2.22 -20.92
C PHE A 455 -9.78 -3.10 -22.17
N ARG A 456 -9.33 -4.36 -22.07
CA ARG A 456 -9.23 -5.27 -23.20
C ARG A 456 -10.60 -5.71 -23.72
N LYS A 457 -10.56 -6.22 -24.95
CA LYS A 457 -11.67 -6.77 -25.71
C LYS A 457 -11.15 -8.03 -26.39
N GLU A 458 -11.83 -9.15 -26.20
CA GLU A 458 -11.35 -10.44 -26.63
C GLU A 458 -12.20 -10.95 -27.78
N LEU A 459 -11.56 -11.23 -28.91
CA LEU A 459 -12.22 -11.92 -30.01
C LEU A 459 -12.29 -13.41 -29.69
N ILE A 460 -13.50 -13.95 -29.67
CA ILE A 460 -13.74 -15.35 -29.44
C ILE A 460 -14.23 -16.00 -30.72
N LEU A 461 -13.54 -17.04 -31.16
CA LEU A 461 -13.89 -17.84 -32.32
C LEU A 461 -14.65 -19.10 -31.90
N PRO A 462 -15.56 -19.60 -32.76
CA PRO A 462 -16.26 -20.84 -32.48
C PRO A 462 -15.28 -22.03 -32.52
N PRO A 463 -15.53 -23.12 -31.76
CA PRO A 463 -14.70 -24.32 -31.81
C PRO A 463 -14.59 -24.93 -33.22
N SER A 464 -15.58 -24.72 -34.09
CA SER A 464 -15.57 -25.16 -35.49
C SER A 464 -14.40 -24.59 -36.30
N SER A 465 -13.90 -23.40 -35.95
CA SER A 465 -12.77 -22.75 -36.64
C SER A 465 -11.41 -23.42 -36.34
N TYR A 466 -11.35 -24.49 -35.54
CA TYR A 466 -10.10 -25.17 -35.19
C TYR A 466 -9.23 -25.60 -36.39
N LYS A 467 -9.86 -26.14 -37.45
CA LYS A 467 -9.11 -26.57 -38.65
C LYS A 467 -8.43 -25.38 -39.33
N TRP A 468 -9.16 -24.26 -39.40
CA TRP A 468 -8.64 -23.00 -39.92
C TRP A 468 -7.52 -22.44 -39.03
N ILE A 469 -7.66 -22.43 -37.71
CA ILE A 469 -6.60 -21.96 -36.80
C ILE A 469 -5.28 -22.69 -37.05
N ASN A 470 -5.33 -24.00 -37.34
CA ASN A 470 -4.13 -24.81 -37.57
C ASN A 470 -3.67 -24.87 -39.03
N SER A 471 -4.38 -24.26 -39.99
CA SER A 471 -3.90 -24.19 -41.37
C SER A 471 -2.81 -23.14 -41.56
N TYR A 472 -2.65 -22.22 -40.61
CA TYR A 472 -1.61 -21.19 -40.60
C TYR A 472 -0.38 -21.63 -39.82
N ASP A 473 0.78 -21.09 -40.20
CA ASP A 473 2.03 -21.27 -39.46
C ASP A 473 2.17 -20.28 -38.28
N ASP A 474 3.25 -20.43 -37.50
CA ASP A 474 3.51 -19.56 -36.33
C ASP A 474 3.95 -18.14 -36.72
N ASN A 475 4.38 -17.91 -37.97
CA ASN A 475 4.75 -16.59 -38.48
C ASN A 475 3.50 -15.77 -38.84
N GLN A 476 2.36 -16.43 -39.06
CA GLN A 476 1.08 -15.77 -39.32
C GLN A 476 0.19 -15.73 -38.07
N LEU A 477 0.02 -16.88 -37.39
CA LEU A 477 -0.80 -17.02 -36.18
C LEU A 477 0.04 -17.58 -35.02
N SER A 478 0.58 -16.69 -34.17
CA SER A 478 1.52 -17.08 -33.13
C SER A 478 0.86 -17.26 -31.76
N ALA A 479 1.09 -18.41 -31.13
CA ALA A 479 0.74 -18.61 -29.72
C ALA A 479 1.70 -17.87 -28.78
N CYS A 480 3.01 -17.90 -29.05
CA CYS A 480 4.04 -17.31 -28.21
C CYS A 480 3.86 -15.80 -28.03
N HIS A 481 3.59 -15.07 -29.11
CA HIS A 481 3.32 -13.63 -29.03
C HIS A 481 2.02 -13.32 -28.28
N ALA A 482 1.02 -14.19 -28.37
CA ALA A 482 -0.22 -14.02 -27.63
C ALA A 482 0.00 -14.20 -26.12
N PHE A 483 0.77 -15.21 -25.71
CA PHE A 483 1.16 -15.40 -24.31
C PHE A 483 2.08 -14.27 -23.81
N ALA A 484 3.05 -13.80 -24.61
CA ALA A 484 3.88 -12.66 -24.24
C ALA A 484 3.05 -11.40 -23.93
N ASP A 485 2.01 -11.13 -24.73
CA ASP A 485 1.06 -10.04 -24.51
C ASP A 485 0.12 -10.30 -23.31
N TYR A 486 -0.20 -11.54 -22.96
CA TYR A 486 -1.07 -11.84 -21.81
C TYR A 486 -0.31 -11.83 -20.49
N ASP A 487 0.86 -12.45 -20.48
CA ASP A 487 1.70 -12.60 -19.28
C ASP A 487 2.51 -11.33 -18.98
N GLN A 488 2.51 -10.35 -19.91
CA GLN A 488 3.12 -9.04 -19.72
C GLN A 488 4.63 -9.12 -19.43
N ILE A 489 5.28 -10.17 -19.96
CA ILE A 489 6.64 -10.56 -19.62
C ILE A 489 7.67 -9.48 -19.97
N ILE A 490 7.49 -8.77 -21.09
CA ILE A 490 8.38 -7.66 -21.47
C ILE A 490 8.43 -6.56 -20.39
N HIS A 491 7.33 -6.35 -19.67
CA HIS A 491 7.29 -5.33 -18.63
C HIS A 491 7.74 -5.87 -17.27
N SER A 492 7.50 -7.14 -16.96
CA SER A 492 7.96 -7.76 -15.71
C SER A 492 9.45 -8.11 -15.75
N LEU A 493 9.89 -8.91 -16.73
CA LEU A 493 11.27 -9.39 -16.90
C LEU A 493 12.17 -8.43 -17.70
N GLY A 494 11.60 -7.52 -18.49
CA GLY A 494 12.37 -6.58 -19.32
C GLY A 494 12.73 -7.11 -20.71
N ASN A 495 12.44 -8.38 -21.00
CA ASN A 495 12.65 -9.03 -22.29
C ASN A 495 11.60 -10.15 -22.47
N ASP A 496 10.98 -10.25 -23.64
CA ASP A 496 9.96 -11.25 -24.00
C ASP A 496 10.53 -12.54 -24.61
N ILE A 497 11.85 -12.62 -24.83
CA ILE A 497 12.54 -13.81 -25.36
C ILE A 497 12.21 -15.10 -24.61
N TYR A 498 11.92 -15.00 -23.31
CA TYR A 498 11.57 -16.15 -22.47
C TYR A 498 10.26 -16.83 -22.87
N LEU A 499 9.36 -16.13 -23.58
CA LEU A 499 8.14 -16.68 -24.16
C LEU A 499 8.15 -16.72 -25.69
N LEU A 500 8.84 -15.79 -26.36
CA LEU A 500 8.97 -15.78 -27.82
C LEU A 500 9.90 -16.89 -28.34
N ASP A 501 10.91 -17.26 -27.56
CA ASP A 501 11.80 -18.40 -27.80
C ASP A 501 11.74 -19.39 -26.61
N PRO A 502 10.63 -20.13 -26.45
CA PRO A 502 10.34 -20.94 -25.25
C PRO A 502 11.02 -22.31 -25.31
N TRP A 503 12.32 -22.34 -25.61
CA TRP A 503 13.05 -23.59 -25.78
C TRP A 503 13.09 -24.43 -24.50
N GLN A 504 12.97 -23.82 -23.31
CA GLN A 504 12.83 -24.54 -22.04
C GLN A 504 11.60 -25.46 -22.02
N GLY A 505 10.49 -25.10 -22.66
CA GLY A 505 9.33 -25.99 -22.82
C GLY A 505 9.49 -26.99 -23.96
N THR A 506 10.24 -26.62 -24.99
CA THR A 506 10.52 -27.48 -26.14
C THR A 506 11.39 -28.68 -25.76
N THR A 507 12.38 -28.47 -24.89
CA THR A 507 13.22 -29.56 -24.36
C THR A 507 12.43 -30.54 -23.50
N VAL A 508 11.38 -30.10 -22.79
CA VAL A 508 10.45 -31.01 -22.10
C VAL A 508 9.78 -31.96 -23.12
N LYS A 509 9.26 -31.40 -24.21
CA LYS A 509 8.56 -32.17 -25.25
C LYS A 509 9.48 -33.16 -25.97
N ASN A 510 10.69 -32.71 -26.33
CA ASN A 510 11.55 -33.40 -27.27
C ASN A 510 12.61 -34.29 -26.60
N GLU A 511 13.06 -33.95 -25.39
CA GLU A 511 14.19 -34.61 -24.71
C GLU A 511 13.76 -35.24 -23.37
N LEU A 512 12.96 -34.53 -22.55
CA LEU A 512 12.51 -35.06 -21.25
C LEU A 512 11.45 -36.16 -21.38
N ASN A 513 10.38 -35.91 -22.15
CA ASN A 513 9.26 -36.84 -22.32
C ASN A 513 9.68 -38.25 -22.78
N PRO A 514 10.58 -38.39 -23.78
CA PRO A 514 11.10 -39.71 -24.17
C PRO A 514 11.80 -40.46 -23.04
N SER A 515 12.46 -39.75 -22.13
CA SER A 515 13.27 -40.31 -21.04
C SER A 515 12.58 -40.32 -19.67
N LEU A 516 11.25 -40.15 -19.62
CA LEU A 516 10.50 -40.05 -18.36
C LEU A 516 10.70 -41.23 -17.41
N ASP A 517 10.88 -42.46 -17.89
CA ASP A 517 11.07 -43.63 -17.04
C ASP A 517 12.29 -43.48 -16.11
N ASN A 518 13.34 -42.80 -16.59
CA ASN A 518 14.55 -42.54 -15.79
C ASN A 518 14.30 -41.60 -14.61
N LEU A 519 13.19 -40.86 -14.61
CA LEU A 519 12.86 -39.86 -13.59
C LEU A 519 11.73 -40.33 -12.68
N MET A 520 11.02 -41.41 -13.01
CA MET A 520 9.86 -41.88 -12.23
C MET A 520 10.25 -42.34 -10.84
N ASP A 521 11.31 -43.13 -10.71
CA ASP A 521 11.76 -43.62 -9.40
C ASP A 521 12.21 -42.45 -8.50
N ALA A 522 12.95 -41.51 -9.08
CA ALA A 522 13.40 -40.31 -8.37
C ALA A 522 12.22 -39.42 -7.94
N LEU A 523 11.18 -39.31 -8.78
CA LEU A 523 9.97 -38.56 -8.49
C LEU A 523 9.12 -39.26 -7.43
N ASN A 524 8.98 -40.58 -7.49
CA ASN A 524 8.23 -41.37 -6.52
C ASN A 524 8.84 -41.25 -5.11
N ASP A 525 10.17 -41.37 -5.00
CA ASP A 525 10.89 -41.13 -3.74
C ASP A 525 10.59 -39.72 -3.19
N GLU A 526 10.72 -38.70 -4.04
CA GLU A 526 10.54 -37.32 -3.60
C GLU A 526 9.09 -37.00 -3.23
N VAL A 527 8.10 -37.55 -3.94
CA VAL A 527 6.67 -37.42 -3.58
C VAL A 527 6.43 -37.95 -2.17
N GLY A 528 7.02 -39.10 -1.83
CA GLY A 528 6.89 -39.67 -0.50
C GLY A 528 7.51 -38.78 0.58
N VAL A 529 8.74 -38.32 0.34
CA VAL A 529 9.43 -37.38 1.25
C VAL A 529 8.63 -36.10 1.44
N ALA A 530 8.07 -35.53 0.36
CA ALA A 530 7.31 -34.29 0.42
C ALA A 530 6.03 -34.44 1.25
N PHE A 531 5.23 -35.49 1.01
CA PHE A 531 4.03 -35.74 1.80
C PHE A 531 4.34 -36.00 3.27
N ASP A 532 5.34 -36.86 3.55
CA ASP A 532 5.75 -37.18 4.92
C ASP A 532 6.23 -35.92 5.68
N THR A 533 6.91 -35.01 4.98
CA THR A 533 7.38 -33.73 5.54
C THR A 533 6.22 -32.79 5.90
N TYR A 534 5.22 -32.67 5.03
CA TYR A 534 4.16 -31.66 5.18
C TYR A 534 2.89 -32.17 5.87
N LEU A 535 2.66 -33.48 5.92
CA LEU A 535 1.51 -34.12 6.56
C LEU A 535 1.89 -34.92 7.82
N GLY A 536 3.19 -35.20 8.02
CA GLY A 536 3.67 -36.02 9.12
C GLY A 536 3.52 -37.53 8.87
N THR A 537 4.15 -38.30 9.76
CA THR A 537 4.20 -39.78 9.69
C THR A 537 3.64 -40.47 10.94
N ALA A 538 3.21 -39.71 11.95
CA ALA A 538 2.66 -40.26 13.18
C ALA A 538 1.29 -40.93 12.91
N PRO A 539 1.11 -42.22 13.26
CA PRO A 539 -0.15 -42.91 13.07
C PRO A 539 -1.23 -42.42 14.05
N GLY A 540 -2.51 -42.60 13.66
CA GLY A 540 -3.63 -42.56 14.60
C GLY A 540 -4.30 -41.19 14.85
N GLU A 541 -3.57 -40.06 14.74
CA GLU A 541 -4.14 -38.73 15.02
C GLU A 541 -4.62 -38.00 13.76
N TRP A 542 -5.85 -37.47 13.81
CA TRP A 542 -6.38 -36.61 12.75
C TRP A 542 -5.88 -35.19 12.91
N VAL A 543 -5.21 -34.69 11.88
CA VAL A 543 -4.74 -33.29 11.80
C VAL A 543 -5.56 -32.56 10.75
N GLU A 544 -5.91 -31.31 11.02
CA GLU A 544 -6.54 -30.44 10.03
C GLU A 544 -5.49 -29.59 9.32
N VAL A 545 -5.52 -29.57 7.98
CA VAL A 545 -4.55 -28.85 7.16
C VAL A 545 -5.23 -28.06 6.05
N ASN A 546 -4.61 -26.96 5.63
CA ASN A 546 -5.02 -26.23 4.43
C ASN A 546 -4.55 -27.00 3.18
N ILE A 547 -5.48 -27.44 2.34
CA ILE A 547 -5.19 -28.31 1.19
C ILE A 547 -4.29 -27.59 0.20
N PHE A 548 -4.61 -26.34 -0.13
CA PHE A 548 -3.90 -25.59 -1.15
C PHE A 548 -2.45 -25.30 -0.73
N GLU A 549 -2.22 -24.92 0.54
CA GLU A 549 -0.87 -24.67 1.06
C GLU A 549 -0.01 -25.93 1.08
N VAL A 550 -0.56 -27.07 1.50
CA VAL A 550 0.18 -28.35 1.47
C VAL A 550 0.46 -28.75 0.02
N MET A 551 -0.53 -28.73 -0.87
CA MET A 551 -0.35 -29.16 -2.25
C MET A 551 0.62 -28.28 -3.02
N LYS A 552 0.63 -26.96 -2.78
CA LYS A 552 1.64 -26.06 -3.35
C LYS A 552 3.06 -26.50 -2.98
N LYS A 553 3.30 -26.85 -1.73
CA LYS A 553 4.63 -27.26 -1.24
C LYS A 553 5.04 -28.65 -1.74
N VAL A 554 4.12 -29.62 -1.68
CA VAL A 554 4.35 -30.98 -2.18
C VAL A 554 4.69 -30.96 -3.67
N ILE A 555 3.86 -30.27 -4.47
CA ILE A 555 4.10 -30.16 -5.90
C ILE A 555 5.38 -29.39 -6.18
N ALA A 556 5.66 -28.27 -5.52
CA ALA A 556 6.91 -27.55 -5.74
C ALA A 556 8.15 -28.44 -5.50
N GLN A 557 8.16 -29.23 -4.42
CA GLN A 557 9.25 -30.15 -4.10
C GLN A 557 9.37 -31.30 -5.12
N ALA A 558 8.28 -32.00 -5.39
CA ALA A 558 8.22 -33.09 -6.36
C ALA A 558 8.63 -32.62 -7.77
N ASN A 559 8.10 -31.49 -8.20
CA ASN A 559 8.41 -30.89 -9.49
C ASN A 559 9.87 -30.47 -9.63
N SER A 560 10.43 -29.94 -8.55
CA SER A 560 11.83 -29.55 -8.49
C SER A 560 12.77 -30.75 -8.60
N ARG A 561 12.32 -31.96 -8.24
CA ARG A 561 13.12 -33.19 -8.37
C ARG A 561 13.50 -33.48 -9.81
N PHE A 562 12.56 -33.33 -10.73
CA PHE A 562 12.85 -33.51 -12.16
C PHE A 562 13.32 -32.22 -12.83
N THR A 563 13.03 -31.05 -12.25
CA THR A 563 13.41 -29.78 -12.88
C THR A 563 14.87 -29.41 -12.59
N ILE A 564 15.31 -29.49 -11.33
CA ILE A 564 16.67 -29.12 -10.90
C ILE A 564 17.38 -30.18 -10.05
N GLY A 565 16.69 -31.24 -9.66
CA GLY A 565 17.29 -32.34 -8.92
C GLY A 565 17.79 -31.98 -7.51
N LEU A 566 18.55 -32.91 -6.93
CA LEU A 566 19.17 -32.75 -5.62
C LEU A 566 20.44 -31.89 -5.72
N PRO A 567 20.81 -31.17 -4.64
CA PRO A 567 20.06 -31.02 -3.38
C PRO A 567 18.96 -29.94 -3.42
N LEU A 568 18.87 -29.13 -4.48
CA LEU A 568 17.99 -27.96 -4.49
C LEU A 568 16.50 -28.29 -4.41
N CYS A 569 16.05 -29.45 -4.90
CA CYS A 569 14.65 -29.85 -4.76
C CYS A 569 14.18 -29.96 -3.29
N ARG A 570 15.10 -30.16 -2.33
CA ARG A 570 14.82 -30.19 -0.88
C ARG A 570 15.20 -28.90 -0.16
N ASN A 571 15.81 -27.94 -0.86
CA ASN A 571 16.23 -26.68 -0.27
C ASN A 571 15.02 -25.77 -0.08
N GLN A 572 14.63 -25.53 1.18
CA GLN A 572 13.44 -24.74 1.51
C GLN A 572 13.51 -23.31 1.00
N GLU A 573 14.70 -22.71 0.93
CA GLU A 573 14.87 -21.35 0.41
C GLU A 573 14.63 -21.29 -1.11
N TYR A 574 15.08 -22.29 -1.86
CA TYR A 574 14.80 -22.44 -3.29
C TYR A 574 13.31 -22.68 -3.57
N LEU A 575 12.67 -23.58 -2.82
CA LEU A 575 11.25 -23.88 -2.98
C LEU A 575 10.40 -22.65 -2.69
N GLN A 576 10.66 -21.96 -1.57
CA GLN A 576 9.95 -20.74 -1.20
C GLN A 576 10.16 -19.63 -2.24
N THR A 577 11.41 -19.42 -2.69
CA THR A 577 11.71 -18.41 -3.72
C THR A 577 11.01 -18.72 -5.04
N SER A 578 10.94 -19.99 -5.44
CA SER A 578 10.26 -20.42 -6.66
C SER A 578 8.74 -20.23 -6.57
N LEU A 579 8.13 -20.56 -5.43
CA LEU A 579 6.70 -20.33 -5.19
C LEU A 579 6.36 -18.83 -5.19
N GLU A 580 7.17 -17.99 -4.54
CA GLU A 580 6.99 -16.55 -4.56
C GLU A 580 7.12 -15.97 -5.97
N LEU A 581 8.09 -16.43 -6.76
CA LEU A 581 8.22 -16.03 -8.16
C LEU A 581 6.95 -16.37 -8.96
N ASN A 582 6.35 -17.54 -8.74
CA ASN A 582 5.12 -17.94 -9.41
C ASN A 582 3.95 -16.98 -9.09
N GLU A 583 3.77 -16.63 -7.81
CA GLU A 583 2.75 -15.66 -7.39
C GLU A 583 3.02 -14.26 -7.96
N GLN A 584 4.30 -13.87 -8.01
CA GLN A 584 4.71 -12.56 -8.54
C GLN A 584 4.57 -12.47 -10.07
N PHE A 585 4.74 -13.58 -10.82
CA PHE A 585 4.42 -13.65 -12.25
C PHE A 585 2.93 -13.39 -12.48
N ILE A 586 2.04 -14.08 -11.75
CA ILE A 586 0.58 -13.86 -11.83
C ILE A 586 0.20 -12.43 -11.46
N THR A 587 0.76 -11.91 -10.37
CA THR A 587 0.49 -10.55 -9.89
C THR A 587 0.94 -9.51 -10.92
N SER A 588 2.10 -9.70 -11.54
CA SER A 588 2.61 -8.80 -12.59
C SER A 588 1.73 -8.84 -13.84
N ALA A 589 1.35 -10.03 -14.32
CA ALA A 589 0.46 -10.21 -15.46
C ALA A 589 -0.92 -9.57 -15.22
N GLY A 590 -1.54 -9.88 -14.08
CA GLY A 590 -2.84 -9.30 -13.69
C GLY A 590 -2.79 -7.78 -13.57
N THR A 591 -1.74 -7.22 -12.98
CA THR A 591 -1.54 -5.77 -12.88
C THR A 591 -1.41 -5.13 -14.26
N GLY A 592 -0.63 -5.73 -15.17
CA GLY A 592 -0.43 -5.21 -16.51
C GLY A 592 -1.68 -5.28 -17.39
N LEU A 593 -2.44 -6.37 -17.28
CA LEU A 593 -3.72 -6.54 -17.98
C LEU A 593 -4.81 -5.58 -17.47
N ALA A 594 -4.85 -5.35 -16.15
CA ALA A 594 -5.79 -4.40 -15.55
C ALA A 594 -5.44 -2.93 -15.85
N SER A 595 -4.17 -2.65 -16.18
CA SER A 595 -3.69 -1.29 -16.45
C SER A 595 -4.06 -0.80 -17.86
N PRO A 596 -4.39 0.50 -18.00
CA PRO A 596 -4.37 1.17 -19.31
C PRO A 596 -3.02 0.96 -20.00
N GLY A 597 -3.01 0.75 -21.31
CA GLY A 597 -1.80 0.53 -22.10
C GLY A 597 -0.73 1.60 -21.89
N VAL A 598 -1.10 2.87 -21.75
CA VAL A 598 -0.16 3.98 -21.49
C VAL A 598 0.54 3.86 -20.13
N LEU A 599 -0.15 3.33 -19.11
CA LEU A 599 0.40 3.17 -17.75
C LEU A 599 1.05 1.81 -17.52
N ARG A 600 0.71 0.81 -18.34
CA ARG A 600 1.14 -0.59 -18.23
C ARG A 600 2.65 -0.78 -18.09
N PRO A 601 3.54 -0.09 -18.83
CA PRO A 601 4.98 -0.23 -18.62
C PRO A 601 5.42 0.20 -17.22
N PHE A 602 4.76 1.19 -16.62
CA PHE A 602 5.10 1.70 -15.30
C PHE A 602 4.50 0.83 -14.19
N THR A 603 3.19 0.56 -14.26
CA THR A 603 2.48 -0.21 -13.23
C THR A 603 3.02 -1.63 -13.12
N THR A 604 3.23 -2.32 -14.25
CA THR A 604 3.77 -3.68 -14.25
C THR A 604 5.22 -3.72 -13.77
N ARG A 605 6.06 -2.74 -14.14
CA ARG A 605 7.46 -2.69 -13.66
C ARG A 605 7.56 -2.45 -12.16
N LEU A 606 6.67 -1.62 -11.60
CA LEU A 606 6.58 -1.39 -10.17
C LEU A 606 6.09 -2.65 -9.44
N ALA A 607 5.05 -3.30 -9.94
CA ALA A 607 4.55 -4.57 -9.38
C ALA A 607 5.58 -5.72 -9.49
N ALA A 608 6.47 -5.67 -10.50
CA ALA A 608 7.52 -6.66 -10.72
C ALA A 608 8.82 -6.40 -9.93
N ILE A 609 8.88 -5.40 -9.03
CA ILE A 609 10.06 -5.18 -8.19
C ILE A 609 10.39 -6.42 -7.33
N PRO A 610 9.44 -7.02 -6.59
CA PRO A 610 9.70 -8.24 -5.82
C PRO A 610 10.17 -9.40 -6.71
N LEU A 611 9.56 -9.57 -7.89
CA LEU A 611 9.94 -10.58 -8.89
C LEU A 611 11.42 -10.46 -9.27
N ARG A 612 11.90 -9.25 -9.57
CA ARG A 612 13.29 -9.02 -9.96
C ARG A 612 14.27 -9.24 -8.81
N LEU A 613 13.87 -8.96 -7.57
CA LEU A 613 14.68 -9.23 -6.39
C LEU A 613 14.78 -10.74 -6.14
N ASN A 614 13.67 -11.46 -6.23
CA ASN A 614 13.64 -12.91 -6.08
C ASN A 614 14.35 -13.65 -7.22
N LEU A 615 14.37 -13.11 -8.44
CA LEU A 615 15.22 -13.66 -9.51
C LEU A 615 16.71 -13.55 -9.19
N ARG A 616 17.15 -12.44 -8.59
CA ARG A 616 18.55 -12.30 -8.13
C ARG A 616 18.86 -13.27 -7.00
N LYS A 617 17.91 -13.51 -6.11
CA LYS A 617 18.02 -14.51 -5.05
C LYS A 617 18.13 -15.92 -5.63
N LEU A 618 17.22 -16.30 -6.53
CA LEU A 618 17.24 -17.58 -7.23
C LEU A 618 18.55 -17.81 -7.98
N ARG A 619 19.07 -16.77 -8.65
CA ARG A 619 20.37 -16.82 -9.33
C ARG A 619 21.49 -17.24 -8.40
N ASN A 620 21.51 -16.72 -7.17
CA ASN A 620 22.54 -17.04 -6.20
C ASN A 620 22.41 -18.50 -5.71
N LEU A 621 21.19 -18.99 -5.52
CA LEU A 621 20.93 -20.39 -5.14
C LEU A 621 21.30 -21.38 -6.25
N VAL A 622 21.04 -21.01 -7.51
CA VAL A 622 21.28 -21.86 -8.68
C VAL A 622 22.75 -21.86 -9.10
N ARG A 623 23.51 -20.79 -8.82
CA ARG A 623 24.91 -20.63 -9.24
C ARG A 623 25.79 -21.87 -8.98
N PRO A 624 25.84 -22.45 -7.76
CA PRO A 624 26.76 -23.56 -7.51
C PRO A 624 26.42 -24.79 -8.36
N ILE A 625 25.11 -25.07 -8.50
CA ILE A 625 24.63 -26.17 -9.34
C ILE A 625 24.89 -25.90 -10.81
N TYR A 626 24.70 -24.67 -11.28
CA TYR A 626 25.00 -24.28 -12.65
C TYR A 626 26.50 -24.46 -12.97
N GLU A 627 27.40 -23.96 -12.12
CA GLU A 627 28.84 -24.08 -12.29
C GLU A 627 29.28 -25.56 -12.29
N GLN A 628 28.76 -26.36 -11.34
CA GLN A 628 29.00 -27.81 -11.31
C GLN A 628 28.55 -28.49 -12.61
N ARG A 629 27.39 -28.10 -13.15
CA ARG A 629 26.80 -28.73 -14.33
C ARG A 629 27.51 -28.42 -15.64
N LEU A 630 28.10 -27.24 -15.74
CA LEU A 630 28.95 -26.89 -16.87
C LEU A 630 30.18 -27.79 -16.98
N GLU A 631 30.70 -28.32 -15.86
CA GLU A 631 31.84 -29.25 -15.88
C GLU A 631 31.49 -30.58 -16.57
N TYR A 632 30.27 -31.11 -16.37
CA TYR A 632 29.81 -32.30 -17.10
C TYR A 632 29.76 -32.07 -18.61
N LEU A 633 29.32 -30.87 -19.04
CA LEU A 633 29.22 -30.51 -20.45
C LEU A 633 30.57 -30.31 -21.16
N LYS A 634 31.68 -30.22 -20.42
CA LYS A 634 33.03 -30.18 -21.01
C LYS A 634 33.50 -31.55 -21.50
N ARG A 635 32.91 -32.64 -21.01
CA ARG A 635 33.30 -33.99 -21.44
C ARG A 635 32.76 -34.31 -22.83
N PRO A 636 33.52 -35.04 -23.67
CA PRO A 636 33.02 -35.51 -24.96
C PRO A 636 31.78 -36.38 -24.77
N ARG A 637 30.76 -36.21 -25.61
CA ARG A 637 29.52 -37.03 -25.57
C ARG A 637 29.74 -38.53 -25.77
N THR A 638 30.88 -38.90 -26.36
CA THR A 638 31.28 -40.29 -26.56
C THR A 638 31.73 -40.98 -25.27
N ASP A 639 31.98 -40.20 -24.20
CA ASP A 639 32.37 -40.69 -22.87
C ASP A 639 31.71 -39.82 -21.76
N PRO A 640 30.37 -39.92 -21.59
CA PRO A 640 29.65 -39.13 -20.61
C PRO A 640 29.95 -39.59 -19.18
N ASP A 641 29.96 -38.67 -18.22
CA ASP A 641 30.07 -39.04 -16.80
C ASP A 641 28.85 -39.89 -16.38
N PRO A 642 29.02 -41.08 -15.80
CA PRO A 642 27.91 -41.88 -15.28
C PRO A 642 27.03 -41.14 -14.25
N ASN A 643 27.60 -40.13 -13.59
CA ASN A 643 26.93 -39.31 -12.57
C ASN A 643 26.32 -38.01 -13.14
N GLU A 644 26.35 -37.80 -14.46
CA GLU A 644 25.72 -36.61 -15.06
C GLU A 644 24.21 -36.60 -14.73
N PRO A 645 23.69 -35.51 -14.12
CA PRO A 645 22.26 -35.40 -13.82
C PRO A 645 21.40 -35.49 -15.08
N ARG A 646 20.27 -36.19 -15.03
CA ARG A 646 19.35 -36.30 -16.19
C ARG A 646 18.07 -35.49 -16.03
N ASP A 647 18.07 -34.53 -15.11
CA ASP A 647 16.95 -33.63 -14.88
C ASP A 647 16.87 -32.53 -15.97
N HIS A 648 15.74 -31.82 -15.99
CA HIS A 648 15.42 -30.84 -17.01
C HIS A 648 16.46 -29.71 -17.09
N PHE A 649 17.02 -29.26 -15.97
CA PHE A 649 18.04 -28.21 -15.97
C PHE A 649 19.33 -28.65 -16.65
N GLN A 650 19.74 -29.92 -16.52
CA GLN A 650 20.91 -30.42 -17.27
C GLN A 650 20.61 -30.48 -18.77
N ILE A 651 19.42 -30.98 -19.13
CA ILE A 651 18.95 -31.01 -20.52
C ILE A 651 18.92 -29.59 -21.10
N MET A 652 18.46 -28.60 -20.34
CA MET A 652 18.44 -27.20 -20.74
C MET A 652 19.84 -26.66 -21.03
N LEU A 653 20.81 -26.92 -20.16
CA LEU A 653 22.19 -26.49 -20.36
C LEU A 653 22.84 -27.17 -21.57
N GLY A 654 22.60 -28.48 -21.74
CA GLY A 654 23.08 -29.23 -22.89
C GLY A 654 22.45 -28.75 -24.20
N TYR A 655 21.17 -28.37 -24.20
CA TYR A 655 20.51 -27.74 -25.34
C TYR A 655 21.12 -26.37 -25.64
N ALA A 656 21.32 -25.53 -24.61
CA ALA A 656 21.92 -24.22 -24.77
C ALA A 656 23.35 -24.31 -25.33
N GLN A 657 24.15 -25.29 -24.91
CA GLN A 657 25.49 -25.55 -25.48
C GLN A 657 25.46 -25.87 -26.98
N ARG A 658 24.40 -26.53 -27.46
CA ARG A 658 24.25 -26.89 -28.88
C ARG A 658 23.65 -25.77 -29.72
N GLU A 659 22.53 -25.22 -29.27
CA GLU A 659 21.63 -24.40 -30.10
C GLU A 659 21.56 -22.92 -29.67
N ARG A 660 22.07 -22.58 -28.48
CA ARG A 660 21.98 -21.24 -27.87
C ARG A 660 23.27 -20.85 -27.14
N GLN A 661 24.43 -21.08 -27.75
CA GLN A 661 25.75 -20.88 -27.10
C GLN A 661 25.93 -19.47 -26.52
N HIS A 662 25.36 -18.46 -27.17
CA HIS A 662 25.38 -17.07 -26.71
C HIS A 662 24.61 -16.83 -25.40
N GLU A 663 23.65 -17.70 -25.05
CA GLU A 663 22.92 -17.61 -23.77
C GLU A 663 23.56 -18.45 -22.66
N LEU A 664 24.32 -19.50 -23.00
CA LEU A 664 24.80 -20.49 -22.04
C LEU A 664 25.58 -19.82 -20.89
N GLY A 665 26.45 -18.86 -21.19
CA GLY A 665 27.29 -18.16 -20.21
C GLY A 665 26.58 -17.08 -19.38
N ASP A 666 25.33 -16.72 -19.72
CA ASP A 666 24.54 -15.76 -18.96
C ASP A 666 23.71 -16.49 -17.90
N LEU A 667 24.29 -16.60 -16.70
CA LEU A 667 23.63 -17.23 -15.56
C LEU A 667 22.27 -16.56 -15.23
N MET A 668 22.09 -15.25 -15.41
CA MET A 668 20.81 -14.61 -15.12
C MET A 668 19.75 -15.00 -16.15
N ASN A 669 20.12 -15.07 -17.43
CA ASN A 669 19.24 -15.56 -18.49
C ASN A 669 18.80 -17.01 -18.21
N ILE A 670 19.76 -17.91 -17.97
CA ILE A 670 19.49 -19.32 -17.65
C ILE A 670 18.63 -19.46 -16.38
N THR A 671 18.91 -18.67 -15.34
CA THR A 671 18.08 -18.62 -14.12
C THR A 671 16.66 -18.17 -14.42
N THR A 672 16.49 -17.17 -15.28
CA THR A 672 15.17 -16.67 -15.66
C THR A 672 14.40 -17.71 -16.47
N ARG A 673 15.06 -18.43 -17.38
CA ARG A 673 14.46 -19.56 -18.10
C ARG A 673 14.02 -20.68 -17.16
N LEU A 674 14.85 -21.03 -16.17
CA LEU A 674 14.48 -21.97 -15.11
C LEU A 674 13.26 -21.48 -14.33
N ALA A 675 13.22 -20.20 -13.93
CA ALA A 675 12.07 -19.62 -13.23
C ALA A 675 10.78 -19.70 -14.08
N THR A 676 10.87 -19.45 -15.38
CA THR A 676 9.72 -19.59 -16.29
C THR A 676 9.29 -21.04 -16.50
N ALA A 677 10.24 -21.99 -16.47
CA ALA A 677 9.93 -23.42 -16.49
C ALA A 677 9.19 -23.84 -15.22
N ASN A 678 9.71 -23.45 -14.04
CA ASN A 678 9.06 -23.67 -12.74
C ASN A 678 7.65 -23.07 -12.68
N PHE A 679 7.47 -21.87 -13.24
CA PHE A 679 6.15 -21.24 -13.31
C PHE A 679 5.15 -22.07 -14.11
N GLY A 680 5.56 -22.54 -15.28
CA GLY A 680 4.73 -23.39 -16.14
C GLY A 680 4.42 -24.77 -15.53
N SER A 681 5.31 -25.30 -14.69
CA SER A 681 5.19 -26.66 -14.16
C SER A 681 4.55 -26.74 -12.77
N MET A 682 4.80 -25.80 -11.86
CA MET A 682 4.36 -25.89 -10.46
C MET A 682 2.94 -25.35 -10.24
N HIS A 683 2.63 -24.17 -10.79
CA HIS A 683 1.43 -23.42 -10.41
C HIS A 683 0.14 -24.18 -10.80
N GLN A 684 0.03 -24.63 -12.05
CA GLN A 684 -1.15 -25.35 -12.54
C GLN A 684 -1.26 -26.76 -11.94
N SER A 685 -0.15 -27.47 -11.73
CA SER A 685 -0.15 -28.79 -11.08
C SER A 685 -0.65 -28.71 -9.63
N ALA A 686 -0.26 -27.69 -8.87
CA ALA A 686 -0.77 -27.47 -7.51
C ALA A 686 -2.29 -27.22 -7.50
N PHE A 687 -2.81 -26.49 -8.48
CA PHE A 687 -4.25 -26.22 -8.61
C PHE A 687 -5.00 -27.49 -8.98
N LEU A 688 -4.47 -28.28 -9.91
CA LEU A 688 -5.03 -29.57 -10.28
C LEU A 688 -5.06 -30.50 -9.06
N MET A 689 -3.95 -30.67 -8.35
CA MET A 689 -3.89 -31.58 -7.20
C MET A 689 -4.87 -31.17 -6.08
N THR A 690 -4.96 -29.86 -5.80
CA THR A 690 -5.92 -29.32 -4.82
C THR A 690 -7.36 -29.62 -5.25
N ASN A 691 -7.72 -29.31 -6.49
CA ASN A 691 -9.05 -29.58 -7.01
C ASN A 691 -9.35 -31.08 -7.13
N LEU A 692 -8.34 -31.91 -7.38
CA LEU A 692 -8.46 -33.36 -7.47
C LEU A 692 -8.84 -33.95 -6.11
N ILE A 693 -8.13 -33.58 -5.05
CA ILE A 693 -8.44 -34.02 -3.67
C ILE A 693 -9.84 -33.56 -3.28
N LEU A 694 -10.17 -32.29 -3.51
CA LEU A 694 -11.49 -31.75 -3.22
C LEU A 694 -12.62 -32.49 -3.95
N ASN A 695 -12.39 -32.87 -5.19
CA ASN A 695 -13.34 -33.66 -5.96
C ASN A 695 -13.47 -35.09 -5.45
N ILE A 696 -12.36 -35.76 -5.17
CA ILE A 696 -12.35 -37.13 -4.62
C ILE A 696 -13.16 -37.18 -3.32
N LEU A 697 -12.91 -36.24 -2.41
CA LEU A 697 -13.61 -36.20 -1.12
C LEU A 697 -15.07 -35.76 -1.28
N GLY A 698 -15.35 -34.79 -2.16
CA GLY A 698 -16.71 -34.33 -2.44
C GLY A 698 -17.59 -35.36 -3.15
N SER A 699 -16.99 -36.29 -3.89
CA SER A 699 -17.72 -37.38 -4.58
C SER A 699 -17.76 -38.69 -3.77
N GLU A 700 -17.24 -38.70 -2.55
CA GLU A 700 -17.13 -39.91 -1.73
C GLU A 700 -18.51 -40.50 -1.39
N LYS A 701 -19.43 -39.65 -0.94
CA LYS A 701 -20.77 -40.06 -0.51
C LYS A 701 -21.60 -40.70 -1.63
N GLU A 702 -21.43 -40.23 -2.87
CA GLU A 702 -22.23 -40.70 -4.01
C GLU A 702 -21.55 -41.86 -4.75
N PHE A 703 -20.22 -41.86 -4.86
CA PHE A 703 -19.49 -42.77 -5.75
C PHE A 703 -18.50 -43.69 -5.03
N ASN A 704 -18.33 -43.58 -3.70
CA ASN A 704 -17.32 -44.33 -2.94
C ASN A 704 -15.91 -44.18 -3.56
N THR A 705 -15.57 -42.93 -3.90
CA THR A 705 -14.48 -42.60 -4.81
C THR A 705 -13.11 -42.99 -4.25
N VAL A 706 -12.86 -42.69 -2.96
CA VAL A 706 -11.63 -43.03 -2.24
C VAL A 706 -11.40 -44.54 -2.26
N SER A 707 -12.42 -45.34 -1.89
CA SER A 707 -12.29 -46.80 -1.87
C SER A 707 -12.03 -47.36 -3.26
N VAL A 708 -12.80 -46.91 -4.27
CA VAL A 708 -12.63 -47.34 -5.66
C VAL A 708 -11.24 -47.01 -6.21
N LEU A 709 -10.70 -45.84 -5.88
CA LEU A 709 -9.34 -45.45 -6.28
C LEU A 709 -8.28 -46.25 -5.52
N ARG A 710 -8.45 -46.47 -4.21
CA ARG A 710 -7.51 -47.29 -3.41
C ARG A 710 -7.41 -48.71 -3.96
N GLU A 711 -8.55 -49.35 -4.23
CA GLU A 711 -8.58 -50.69 -4.85
C GLU A 711 -7.88 -50.74 -6.21
N GLU A 712 -8.11 -49.72 -7.06
CA GLU A 712 -7.40 -49.63 -8.35
C GLU A 712 -5.89 -49.49 -8.16
N LEU A 713 -5.47 -48.59 -7.27
CA LEU A 713 -4.07 -48.29 -7.02
C LEU A 713 -3.33 -49.51 -6.44
N GLU A 714 -3.93 -50.20 -5.48
CA GLU A 714 -3.38 -51.43 -4.89
C GLU A 714 -3.28 -52.54 -5.94
N ARG A 715 -4.32 -52.76 -6.75
CA ARG A 715 -4.31 -53.74 -7.85
C ARG A 715 -3.22 -53.44 -8.87
N VAL A 716 -3.03 -52.17 -9.24
CA VAL A 716 -2.03 -51.77 -10.24
C VAL A 716 -0.62 -51.85 -9.70
N ALA A 717 -0.39 -51.41 -8.45
CA ALA A 717 0.91 -51.49 -7.78
C ALA A 717 1.42 -52.93 -7.77
N ASN A 718 0.54 -53.89 -7.44
CA ASN A 718 0.86 -55.32 -7.38
C ASN A 718 0.87 -56.05 -8.74
N SER A 719 0.64 -55.37 -9.87
CA SER A 719 0.38 -56.03 -11.16
C SER A 719 1.58 -56.72 -11.84
N ASP A 720 2.80 -56.51 -11.34
CA ASP A 720 4.05 -57.11 -11.85
C ASP A 720 4.95 -57.67 -10.73
N GLY A 721 4.44 -57.79 -9.50
CA GLY A 721 5.19 -58.30 -8.35
C GLY A 721 6.17 -57.32 -7.70
N ASN A 722 6.25 -56.06 -8.17
CA ASN A 722 7.12 -55.04 -7.57
C ASN A 722 6.31 -53.79 -7.12
N PRO A 723 5.64 -53.82 -5.96
CA PRO A 723 4.68 -52.79 -5.56
C PRO A 723 5.27 -51.38 -5.38
N ASP A 724 6.57 -51.27 -5.12
CA ASP A 724 7.23 -49.99 -4.82
C ASP A 724 7.72 -49.25 -6.07
N THR A 725 7.71 -49.90 -7.23
CA THR A 725 8.19 -49.32 -8.49
C THR A 725 7.03 -48.92 -9.40
N TRP A 726 7.00 -47.64 -9.80
CA TRP A 726 6.01 -47.10 -10.74
C TRP A 726 6.61 -46.94 -12.14
N THR A 727 5.99 -47.57 -13.14
CA THR A 727 6.40 -47.50 -14.55
C THR A 727 5.31 -46.90 -15.43
N LYS A 728 5.65 -46.45 -16.64
CA LYS A 728 4.66 -46.07 -17.66
C LYS A 728 3.57 -47.13 -17.85
N ALA A 729 3.96 -48.41 -17.84
CA ALA A 729 3.03 -49.53 -18.02
C ALA A 729 2.03 -49.64 -16.87
N LYS A 730 2.45 -49.44 -15.61
CA LYS A 730 1.53 -49.39 -14.46
C LYS A 730 0.60 -48.18 -14.53
N MET A 731 1.16 -47.01 -14.80
CA MET A 731 0.42 -45.75 -14.85
C MET A 731 -0.67 -45.75 -15.93
N ALA A 732 -0.46 -46.46 -17.03
CA ALA A 732 -1.47 -46.66 -18.06
C ALA A 732 -2.67 -47.52 -17.60
N LYS A 733 -2.52 -48.33 -16.55
CA LYS A 733 -3.57 -49.20 -15.97
C LYS A 733 -4.41 -48.50 -14.88
N ILE A 734 -4.07 -47.27 -14.48
CA ILE A 734 -4.85 -46.43 -13.54
C ILE A 734 -5.94 -45.70 -14.35
N VAL A 735 -6.98 -46.44 -14.72
CA VAL A 735 -8.03 -45.99 -15.65
C VAL A 735 -9.05 -45.09 -14.97
N ARG A 736 -9.41 -45.38 -13.72
CA ARG A 736 -10.38 -44.60 -12.94
C ARG A 736 -9.72 -43.33 -12.42
N GLY A 737 -8.50 -43.41 -11.89
CA GLY A 737 -7.72 -42.23 -11.51
C GLY A 737 -7.48 -41.25 -12.68
N ASP A 738 -7.29 -41.78 -13.90
CA ASP A 738 -7.30 -40.99 -15.13
C ASP A 738 -8.60 -40.21 -15.33
N SER A 739 -9.74 -40.88 -15.11
CA SER A 739 -11.07 -40.29 -15.28
C SER A 739 -11.32 -39.17 -14.29
N VAL A 740 -10.94 -39.35 -13.01
CA VAL A 740 -11.10 -38.33 -11.97
C VAL A 740 -10.28 -37.08 -12.29
N GLN A 741 -9.03 -37.24 -12.74
CA GLN A 741 -8.19 -36.11 -13.16
C GLN A 741 -8.76 -35.39 -14.38
N ARG A 742 -9.22 -36.15 -15.38
CA ARG A 742 -9.82 -35.59 -16.59
C ARG A 742 -11.11 -34.82 -16.30
N GLU A 743 -11.99 -35.37 -15.47
CA GLU A 743 -13.22 -34.68 -15.06
C GLU A 743 -12.91 -33.45 -14.20
N THR A 744 -11.87 -33.52 -13.36
CA THR A 744 -11.42 -32.39 -12.54
C THR A 744 -11.00 -31.22 -13.42
N LEU A 745 -10.19 -31.43 -14.46
CA LEU A 745 -9.82 -30.37 -15.39
C LEU A 745 -10.99 -29.93 -16.27
N ARG A 746 -11.96 -30.80 -16.59
CA ARG A 746 -13.15 -30.41 -17.34
C ARG A 746 -13.92 -29.29 -16.61
N LEU A 747 -14.07 -29.41 -15.29
CA LEU A 747 -14.85 -28.49 -14.45
C LEU A 747 -14.04 -27.42 -13.73
N HIS A 748 -12.75 -27.66 -13.46
CA HIS A 748 -11.93 -26.81 -12.58
C HIS A 748 -10.53 -26.54 -13.17
N SER A 749 -10.44 -26.36 -14.48
CA SER A 749 -9.22 -25.84 -15.12
C SER A 749 -8.99 -24.37 -14.75
N PHE A 750 -7.73 -24.00 -14.51
CA PHE A 750 -7.34 -22.62 -14.18
C PHE A 750 -7.82 -21.60 -15.22
N GLY A 751 -7.61 -21.87 -16.51
CA GLY A 751 -8.02 -20.97 -17.60
C GLY A 751 -9.32 -21.39 -18.27
N GLY A 752 -10.25 -20.45 -18.44
CA GLY A 752 -11.51 -20.67 -19.18
C GLY A 752 -11.40 -20.53 -20.70
N ARG A 753 -10.19 -20.33 -21.25
CA ARG A 753 -9.92 -20.17 -22.69
C ARG A 753 -8.80 -21.08 -23.15
N ALA A 754 -8.84 -21.46 -24.43
CA ALA A 754 -7.81 -22.24 -25.11
C ALA A 754 -7.53 -21.68 -26.52
N LEU A 755 -6.51 -22.24 -27.19
CA LEU A 755 -6.14 -21.89 -28.57
C LEU A 755 -5.86 -20.39 -28.79
N LEU A 756 -5.24 -19.75 -27.80
CA LEU A 756 -4.88 -18.34 -27.85
C LEU A 756 -3.86 -18.09 -28.99
N ARG A 757 -4.16 -17.14 -29.89
CA ARG A 757 -3.30 -16.76 -31.03
C ARG A 757 -3.30 -15.26 -31.27
N LYS A 758 -2.18 -14.73 -31.75
CA LYS A 758 -2.03 -13.36 -32.24
C LYS A 758 -1.77 -13.38 -33.74
N ALA A 759 -2.52 -12.58 -34.50
CA ALA A 759 -2.25 -12.34 -35.91
C ALA A 759 -0.99 -11.48 -36.07
N LEU A 760 0.01 -11.97 -36.79
CA LEU A 760 1.28 -11.27 -37.03
C LEU A 760 1.37 -10.62 -38.42
N THR A 761 0.54 -11.09 -39.36
CA THR A 761 0.44 -10.58 -40.73
C THR A 761 -0.98 -10.09 -41.03
N ASP A 762 -1.12 -9.24 -42.03
CA ASP A 762 -2.42 -8.88 -42.61
C ASP A 762 -2.94 -9.98 -43.56
N GLY A 763 -4.20 -9.85 -44.03
CA GLY A 763 -4.79 -10.78 -45.01
C GLY A 763 -5.27 -12.13 -44.43
N ILE A 764 -5.39 -12.24 -43.10
CA ILE A 764 -5.90 -13.45 -42.44
C ILE A 764 -7.43 -13.41 -42.44
N ILE A 765 -8.08 -14.30 -43.19
CA ILE A 765 -9.55 -14.38 -43.29
C ILE A 765 -10.02 -15.68 -42.66
N THR A 766 -10.97 -15.62 -41.73
CA THR A 766 -11.56 -16.80 -41.07
C THR A 766 -12.31 -17.70 -42.06
N ASP A 767 -12.57 -18.94 -41.66
CA ASP A 767 -13.48 -19.86 -42.34
C ASP A 767 -14.92 -19.32 -42.47
N THR A 768 -15.26 -18.30 -41.69
CA THR A 768 -16.53 -17.58 -41.71
C THR A 768 -16.47 -16.25 -42.47
N GLY A 769 -15.36 -15.93 -43.14
CA GLY A 769 -15.19 -14.74 -43.96
C GLY A 769 -14.85 -13.46 -43.19
N ILE A 770 -14.46 -13.56 -41.92
CA ILE A 770 -14.07 -12.42 -41.08
C ILE A 770 -12.58 -12.13 -41.29
N GLU A 771 -12.24 -10.91 -41.67
CA GLU A 771 -10.84 -10.47 -41.77
C GLU A 771 -10.28 -10.12 -40.38
N ILE A 772 -9.25 -10.86 -39.95
CA ILE A 772 -8.53 -10.66 -38.69
C ILE A 772 -7.38 -9.67 -38.91
N PRO A 773 -7.41 -8.47 -38.32
CA PRO A 773 -6.34 -7.50 -38.50
C PRO A 773 -5.07 -7.92 -37.77
N LYS A 774 -3.91 -7.53 -38.30
CA LYS A 774 -2.61 -7.70 -37.63
C LYS A 774 -2.65 -7.14 -36.21
N GLY A 775 -2.12 -7.90 -35.25
CA GLY A 775 -2.11 -7.58 -33.81
C GLY A 775 -3.35 -8.05 -33.05
N CYS A 776 -4.41 -8.51 -33.72
CA CYS A 776 -5.59 -9.04 -33.05
C CYS A 776 -5.25 -10.36 -32.34
N ILE A 777 -5.62 -10.47 -31.06
CA ILE A 777 -5.57 -11.71 -30.30
C ILE A 777 -6.97 -12.33 -30.26
N PHE A 778 -7.04 -13.64 -30.47
CA PHE A 778 -8.27 -14.41 -30.38
C PHE A 778 -8.08 -15.76 -29.68
N SER A 779 -9.18 -16.36 -29.23
CA SER A 779 -9.19 -17.64 -28.52
C SER A 779 -10.55 -18.36 -28.63
N VAL A 780 -10.66 -19.52 -27.98
CA VAL A 780 -11.91 -20.30 -27.85
C VAL A 780 -12.26 -20.44 -26.36
N LEU A 781 -13.54 -20.35 -26.00
CA LEU A 781 -14.02 -20.55 -24.61
C LEU A 781 -14.01 -22.04 -24.24
N SER A 782 -12.89 -22.53 -23.71
CA SER A 782 -12.71 -23.95 -23.37
C SER A 782 -13.69 -24.42 -22.31
N TYR A 783 -13.93 -23.62 -21.27
CA TYR A 783 -14.83 -24.00 -20.18
C TYR A 783 -16.28 -24.19 -20.67
N ALA A 784 -16.78 -23.26 -21.49
CA ALA A 784 -18.15 -23.33 -22.01
C ALA A 784 -18.35 -24.56 -22.92
N VAL A 785 -17.36 -24.90 -23.76
CA VAL A 785 -17.38 -26.14 -24.56
C VAL A 785 -17.42 -27.38 -23.66
N GLN A 786 -16.53 -27.41 -22.66
CA GLN A 786 -16.39 -28.52 -21.73
C GLN A 786 -17.58 -28.71 -20.79
N THR A 787 -18.43 -27.70 -20.63
CA THR A 787 -19.62 -27.69 -19.76
C THR A 787 -20.92 -27.54 -20.54
N SER A 788 -20.87 -27.78 -21.86
CA SER A 788 -22.06 -27.77 -22.70
C SER A 788 -22.87 -29.05 -22.54
N GLU A 789 -24.17 -28.90 -22.29
CA GLU A 789 -25.12 -30.03 -22.26
C GLU A 789 -25.28 -30.68 -23.65
N SER A 790 -24.92 -29.98 -24.74
CA SER A 790 -24.87 -30.59 -26.08
C SER A 790 -23.73 -31.60 -26.25
N LYS A 791 -22.79 -31.66 -25.30
CA LYS A 791 -21.59 -32.50 -25.34
C LYS A 791 -21.51 -33.50 -24.18
N TYR A 792 -21.95 -33.09 -23.00
CA TYR A 792 -21.88 -33.89 -21.79
C TYR A 792 -23.23 -33.92 -21.09
N GLU A 793 -23.77 -35.10 -20.82
CA GLU A 793 -24.96 -35.25 -20.00
C GLU A 793 -24.69 -34.77 -18.56
N GLN A 794 -25.57 -33.93 -18.01
CA GLN A 794 -25.37 -33.29 -16.71
C GLN A 794 -24.00 -32.60 -16.66
N ALA A 795 -23.75 -31.75 -17.64
CA ALA A 795 -22.43 -31.20 -17.91
C ALA A 795 -21.82 -30.48 -16.70
N ASN A 796 -22.62 -29.88 -15.82
CA ASN A 796 -22.09 -29.20 -14.63
C ASN A 796 -21.90 -30.10 -13.41
N LYS A 797 -22.38 -31.36 -13.45
CA LYS A 797 -22.19 -32.33 -12.36
C LYS A 797 -20.81 -32.99 -12.50
N PHE A 798 -20.06 -32.98 -11.41
CA PHE A 798 -18.83 -33.76 -11.32
C PHE A 798 -19.16 -35.24 -11.21
N ASP A 799 -18.67 -36.02 -12.18
CA ASP A 799 -18.80 -37.48 -12.18
C ASP A 799 -17.40 -38.10 -12.31
N PRO A 800 -16.82 -38.65 -11.22
CA PRO A 800 -15.43 -39.09 -11.20
C PRO A 800 -15.13 -40.18 -12.25
N PHE A 801 -16.15 -40.96 -12.64
CA PHE A 801 -16.00 -42.14 -13.50
C PHE A 801 -16.62 -41.95 -14.88
N ARG A 802 -17.00 -40.72 -15.25
CA ARG A 802 -17.56 -40.37 -16.57
C ARG A 802 -16.76 -40.93 -17.73
N PHE A 803 -15.43 -40.82 -17.68
CA PHE A 803 -14.55 -41.22 -18.77
C PHE A 803 -14.06 -42.67 -18.62
N SER A 804 -13.89 -43.17 -17.40
CA SER A 804 -13.48 -44.56 -17.18
C SER A 804 -14.57 -45.54 -17.63
N ARG A 805 -15.85 -45.26 -17.33
CA ARG A 805 -16.98 -46.11 -17.76
C ARG A 805 -17.00 -46.31 -19.28
N VAL A 806 -16.79 -45.24 -20.06
CA VAL A 806 -16.75 -45.32 -21.53
C VAL A 806 -15.56 -46.16 -22.02
N ARG A 807 -14.40 -46.04 -21.36
CA ARG A 807 -13.18 -46.81 -21.71
C ARG A 807 -13.34 -48.29 -21.38
N GLU A 808 -13.81 -48.59 -20.17
CA GLU A 808 -14.03 -49.96 -19.67
C GLU A 808 -15.08 -50.68 -20.53
N GLN A 809 -16.20 -50.03 -20.88
CA GLN A 809 -17.21 -50.60 -21.79
C GLN A 809 -16.65 -50.94 -23.16
N LYS A 810 -15.86 -50.05 -23.76
CA LYS A 810 -15.22 -50.31 -25.06
C LYS A 810 -14.23 -51.46 -24.99
N GLN A 811 -13.45 -51.54 -23.91
CA GLN A 811 -12.50 -52.64 -23.71
C GLN A 811 -13.24 -53.98 -23.54
N GLN A 812 -14.37 -53.99 -22.83
CA GLN A 812 -15.23 -55.17 -22.71
C GLN A 812 -15.82 -55.60 -24.07
N GLN A 813 -16.31 -54.65 -24.87
CA GLN A 813 -16.83 -54.92 -26.22
C GLN A 813 -15.74 -55.45 -27.18
N GLN A 814 -14.54 -54.88 -27.13
CA GLN A 814 -13.38 -55.37 -27.90
C GLN A 814 -12.96 -56.78 -27.47
N ASN A 815 -12.98 -57.07 -26.16
CA ASN A 815 -12.68 -58.40 -25.63
C ASN A 815 -13.77 -59.45 -25.95
N GLN A 816 -15.00 -59.02 -26.26
CA GLN A 816 -16.10 -59.91 -26.69
C GLN A 816 -16.11 -60.16 -28.21
N GLN A 817 -15.51 -59.28 -29.03
CA GLN A 817 -15.40 -59.41 -30.49
C GLN A 817 -14.11 -60.09 -30.96
N VAL A 818 -13.65 -61.13 -30.25
CA VAL A 818 -12.50 -61.94 -30.68
C VAL A 818 -12.96 -62.87 -31.82
N GLY A 819 -12.97 -62.35 -33.05
CA GLY A 819 -13.31 -63.12 -34.25
C GLY A 819 -13.11 -62.40 -35.58
N ASN A 820 -13.44 -61.10 -35.68
CA ASN A 820 -13.26 -60.34 -36.92
C ASN A 820 -12.29 -59.18 -36.72
N LYS A 821 -11.05 -59.38 -37.18
CA LYS A 821 -10.07 -58.31 -37.40
C LYS A 821 -10.44 -57.49 -38.63
N GLU A 822 -11.48 -56.67 -38.53
CA GLU A 822 -11.68 -55.55 -39.46
C GLU A 822 -11.77 -54.25 -38.67
N GLY A 823 -10.62 -53.56 -38.60
CA GLY A 823 -10.47 -52.11 -38.82
C GLY A 823 -11.39 -51.10 -38.13
N GLY A 824 -12.18 -51.46 -37.12
CA GLY A 824 -13.03 -50.53 -36.40
C GLY A 824 -12.17 -49.46 -35.70
N ALA A 825 -12.26 -48.21 -36.17
CA ALA A 825 -11.50 -47.09 -35.63
C ALA A 825 -11.63 -47.04 -34.10
N ALA A 826 -10.53 -47.27 -33.39
CA ALA A 826 -10.48 -47.09 -31.96
C ALA A 826 -10.90 -45.65 -31.67
N GLY A 827 -12.08 -45.47 -31.04
CA GLY A 827 -12.53 -44.14 -30.64
C GLY A 827 -11.47 -43.44 -29.78
N PRO A 828 -11.53 -42.10 -29.64
CA PRO A 828 -10.44 -41.32 -29.06
C PRO A 828 -10.07 -41.85 -27.66
N PRO A 829 -8.76 -41.98 -27.35
CA PRO A 829 -8.33 -42.42 -26.03
C PRO A 829 -8.79 -41.37 -25.01
N LEU A 830 -9.81 -41.65 -24.19
CA LEU A 830 -10.33 -40.71 -23.18
C LEU A 830 -9.43 -40.66 -21.93
N THR A 831 -8.11 -40.70 -22.11
CA THR A 831 -7.12 -40.62 -21.03
C THR A 831 -6.95 -39.19 -20.54
N PHE A 832 -6.32 -38.98 -19.39
CA PHE A 832 -6.08 -37.64 -18.86
C PHE A 832 -5.37 -36.70 -19.87
N VAL A 833 -4.33 -37.21 -20.54
CA VAL A 833 -3.47 -36.46 -21.47
C VAL A 833 -4.04 -36.22 -22.87
N SER A 834 -5.19 -36.84 -23.19
CA SER A 834 -5.74 -36.79 -24.54
C SER A 834 -6.56 -35.53 -24.75
N THR A 835 -6.28 -34.83 -25.85
CA THR A 835 -6.93 -33.55 -26.18
C THR A 835 -7.92 -33.74 -27.33
N SER A 836 -8.97 -32.92 -27.34
CA SER A 836 -9.92 -32.85 -28.44
C SER A 836 -10.58 -31.48 -28.48
N MET A 837 -11.39 -31.22 -29.49
CA MET A 837 -12.18 -29.98 -29.51
C MET A 837 -13.29 -29.94 -28.47
N ASP A 838 -13.68 -31.08 -27.90
CA ASP A 838 -14.62 -31.15 -26.78
C ASP A 838 -13.91 -31.12 -25.42
N TYR A 839 -12.57 -31.28 -25.39
CA TYR A 839 -11.76 -31.27 -24.18
C TYR A 839 -10.43 -30.53 -24.40
N LEU A 840 -10.40 -29.27 -23.96
CA LEU A 840 -9.38 -28.26 -24.27
C LEU A 840 -8.55 -27.86 -23.04
N ALA A 841 -8.58 -28.64 -21.95
CA ALA A 841 -7.82 -28.35 -20.72
C ALA A 841 -6.30 -28.20 -20.97
N PHE A 842 -5.76 -28.96 -21.92
CA PHE A 842 -4.35 -28.84 -22.36
C PHE A 842 -4.22 -28.11 -23.71
N SER A 843 -5.23 -27.35 -24.13
CA SER A 843 -5.39 -26.89 -25.52
C SER A 843 -5.46 -28.09 -26.49
N ASN A 844 -5.20 -27.90 -27.78
CA ASN A 844 -5.19 -28.98 -28.78
C ASN A 844 -4.16 -28.73 -29.89
N GLY A 845 -3.74 -29.80 -30.57
CA GLY A 845 -2.84 -29.75 -31.73
C GLY A 845 -1.37 -29.48 -31.40
N ARG A 846 -0.65 -28.85 -32.32
CA ARG A 846 0.80 -28.56 -32.23
C ARG A 846 1.21 -27.73 -31.01
N HIS A 847 0.28 -26.94 -30.46
CA HIS A 847 0.45 -26.12 -29.25
C HIS A 847 -0.27 -26.68 -28.02
N ALA A 848 -0.61 -27.97 -28.02
CA ALA A 848 -1.06 -28.63 -26.81
C ALA A 848 0.08 -28.63 -25.76
N CYS A 849 -0.29 -28.57 -24.47
CA CYS A 849 0.68 -28.49 -23.37
C CYS A 849 1.78 -29.56 -23.50
N PRO A 850 3.07 -29.17 -23.54
CA PRO A 850 4.18 -30.11 -23.70
C PRO A 850 4.40 -30.99 -22.46
N GLY A 851 4.07 -30.48 -21.27
CA GLY A 851 4.25 -31.16 -19.99
C GLY A 851 3.11 -32.09 -19.57
N ARG A 852 2.02 -32.22 -20.36
CA ARG A 852 0.82 -32.99 -19.94
C ARG A 852 1.12 -34.44 -19.57
N PHE A 853 2.09 -35.08 -20.22
CA PHE A 853 2.50 -36.46 -19.91
C PHE A 853 3.26 -36.52 -18.58
N LEU A 854 4.15 -35.58 -18.32
CA LEU A 854 4.87 -35.47 -17.06
C LEU A 854 3.90 -35.21 -15.88
N ILE A 855 2.93 -34.32 -16.07
CA ILE A 855 1.91 -34.02 -15.06
C ILE A 855 1.03 -35.25 -14.77
N ASP A 856 0.71 -36.06 -15.78
CA ASP A 856 -0.01 -37.34 -15.57
C ASP A 856 0.71 -38.24 -14.56
N PHE A 857 2.03 -38.36 -14.72
CA PHE A 857 2.87 -39.16 -13.82
C PHE A 857 2.96 -38.53 -12.42
N GLU A 858 3.28 -37.24 -12.35
CA GLU A 858 3.39 -36.49 -11.08
C GLU A 858 2.12 -36.60 -10.25
N ILE A 859 0.95 -36.32 -10.85
CA ILE A 859 -0.33 -36.29 -10.14
C ILE A 859 -0.80 -37.70 -9.79
N LYS A 860 -0.61 -38.71 -10.65
CA LYS A 860 -0.94 -40.10 -10.31
C LYS A 860 -0.07 -40.65 -9.18
N MET A 861 1.25 -40.39 -9.20
CA MET A 861 2.14 -40.79 -8.10
C MET A 861 1.75 -40.10 -6.80
N ALA A 862 1.47 -38.79 -6.86
CA ALA A 862 1.03 -38.04 -5.70
C ALA A 862 -0.29 -38.57 -5.12
N MET A 863 -1.27 -38.85 -5.99
CA MET A 863 -2.54 -39.46 -5.61
C MET A 863 -2.35 -40.87 -5.03
N ALA A 864 -1.50 -41.70 -5.66
CA ALA A 864 -1.19 -43.05 -5.20
C ALA A 864 -0.58 -43.04 -3.79
N TYR A 865 0.42 -42.18 -3.57
CA TYR A 865 1.06 -42.03 -2.28
C TYR A 865 0.09 -41.53 -1.22
N LEU A 866 -0.66 -40.48 -1.53
CA LEU A 866 -1.60 -39.86 -0.59
C LEU A 866 -2.71 -40.82 -0.16
N LEU A 867 -3.43 -41.44 -1.12
CA LEU A 867 -4.54 -42.35 -0.82
C LEU A 867 -4.06 -43.68 -0.22
N GLY A 868 -2.86 -44.12 -0.59
CA GLY A 868 -2.23 -45.34 -0.07
C GLY A 868 -1.78 -45.20 1.38
N ASN A 869 -1.28 -44.02 1.78
CA ASN A 869 -0.66 -43.83 3.10
C ASN A 869 -1.47 -42.97 4.07
N TYR A 870 -2.53 -42.28 3.63
CA TYR A 870 -3.32 -41.39 4.47
C TYR A 870 -4.83 -41.64 4.34
N ASP A 871 -5.53 -41.50 5.46
CA ASP A 871 -6.97 -41.30 5.52
C ASP A 871 -7.27 -39.81 5.38
N LEU A 872 -8.28 -39.49 4.59
CA LEU A 872 -8.66 -38.13 4.24
C LEU A 872 -10.16 -37.95 4.42
N GLU A 873 -10.57 -36.82 5.00
CA GLU A 873 -11.97 -36.43 5.04
C GLU A 873 -12.11 -34.90 4.98
N LEU A 874 -13.27 -34.45 4.52
CA LEU A 874 -13.64 -33.03 4.65
C LEU A 874 -14.04 -32.75 6.10
N PRO A 875 -13.70 -31.57 6.66
CA PRO A 875 -14.22 -31.14 7.94
C PRO A 875 -15.74 -31.26 8.01
N ALA A 876 -16.28 -31.61 9.19
CA ALA A 876 -17.71 -31.84 9.38
C ALA A 876 -18.58 -30.63 9.00
N GLU A 877 -18.05 -29.41 9.15
CA GLU A 877 -18.68 -28.16 8.74
C GLU A 877 -19.00 -28.07 7.24
N TYR A 878 -18.25 -28.79 6.39
CA TYR A 878 -18.51 -28.86 4.96
C TYR A 878 -19.64 -29.85 4.60
N LYS A 879 -20.15 -30.63 5.58
CA LYS A 879 -21.28 -31.57 5.40
C LYS A 879 -21.08 -32.58 4.26
N GLY A 880 -19.82 -32.94 3.98
CA GLY A 880 -19.46 -33.81 2.86
C GLY A 880 -19.52 -33.16 1.49
N GLU A 881 -19.72 -31.84 1.42
CA GLU A 881 -19.72 -31.08 0.17
C GLU A 881 -18.38 -30.41 -0.06
N ARG A 882 -17.93 -30.43 -1.31
CA ARG A 882 -16.71 -29.73 -1.74
C ARG A 882 -16.90 -28.21 -1.64
N PRO A 883 -15.96 -27.45 -1.03
CA PRO A 883 -15.92 -26.00 -1.15
C PRO A 883 -15.84 -25.54 -2.61
N PRO A 884 -16.62 -24.51 -3.02
CA PRO A 884 -16.70 -24.10 -4.42
C PRO A 884 -15.41 -23.45 -4.90
N THR A 885 -15.10 -23.66 -6.18
CA THR A 885 -14.02 -22.95 -6.89
C THR A 885 -14.35 -21.47 -7.03
N VAL A 886 -13.35 -20.61 -6.87
CA VAL A 886 -13.51 -19.16 -6.95
C VAL A 886 -13.22 -18.68 -8.38
N TRP A 887 -14.20 -18.03 -9.00
CA TRP A 887 -13.99 -17.33 -10.27
C TRP A 887 -13.46 -15.93 -10.01
N MET A 888 -12.36 -15.59 -10.67
CA MET A 888 -11.85 -14.23 -10.74
C MET A 888 -11.78 -13.85 -12.22
N THR A 889 -12.81 -13.15 -12.68
CA THR A 889 -13.03 -12.89 -14.11
C THR A 889 -13.02 -14.21 -14.89
N GLU A 890 -12.11 -14.39 -15.84
CA GLU A 890 -12.00 -15.57 -16.71
C GLU A 890 -11.13 -16.72 -16.16
N ALA A 891 -10.55 -16.54 -14.97
CA ALA A 891 -9.70 -17.53 -14.31
C ALA A 891 -10.41 -18.19 -13.13
N GLN A 892 -10.12 -19.46 -12.90
CA GLN A 892 -10.64 -20.26 -11.79
C GLN A 892 -9.53 -20.62 -10.81
N PHE A 893 -9.75 -20.33 -9.53
CA PHE A 893 -8.80 -20.60 -8.45
C PHE A 893 -9.38 -21.63 -7.47
N PRO A 894 -8.57 -22.57 -6.97
CA PRO A 894 -9.01 -23.40 -5.86
C PRO A 894 -9.37 -22.51 -4.65
N PRO A 895 -10.34 -22.93 -3.82
CA PRO A 895 -10.70 -22.21 -2.61
C PRO A 895 -9.49 -22.12 -1.66
N LYS A 896 -9.01 -20.89 -1.42
CA LYS A 896 -7.78 -20.65 -0.64
C LYS A 896 -7.85 -21.19 0.79
N GLU A 897 -9.02 -21.11 1.40
CA GLU A 897 -9.26 -21.55 2.78
C GLU A 897 -9.78 -23.00 2.87
N ALA A 898 -9.73 -23.78 1.78
CA ALA A 898 -10.18 -25.15 1.84
C ALA A 898 -9.27 -26.01 2.72
N ARG A 899 -9.92 -26.80 3.58
CA ARG A 899 -9.30 -27.61 4.62
C ARG A 899 -9.65 -29.07 4.40
N MET A 900 -8.73 -29.95 4.77
CA MET A 900 -8.98 -31.38 4.90
C MET A 900 -8.50 -31.84 6.27
N ARG A 901 -9.15 -32.86 6.82
CA ARG A 901 -8.59 -33.64 7.91
C ARG A 901 -7.84 -34.82 7.30
N VAL A 902 -6.66 -35.08 7.85
CA VAL A 902 -5.73 -36.10 7.36
C VAL A 902 -5.15 -36.87 8.53
N ARG A 903 -4.97 -38.18 8.36
CA ARG A 903 -4.32 -39.05 9.34
C ARG A 903 -3.49 -40.10 8.62
N ARG A 904 -2.29 -40.41 9.13
CA ARG A 904 -1.47 -41.50 8.60
C ARG A 904 -2.19 -42.84 8.81
N ARG A 905 -2.32 -43.64 7.75
CA ARG A 905 -2.91 -44.99 7.81
C ARG A 905 -1.98 -45.93 8.56
N GLU A 906 -2.58 -46.80 9.38
CA GLU A 906 -1.92 -48.01 9.84
C GLU A 906 -1.89 -48.99 8.67
N LYS A 907 -0.70 -49.41 8.25
CA LYS A 907 -0.57 -50.48 7.25
C LYS A 907 -1.02 -51.78 7.91
N VAL A 908 -2.10 -52.37 7.42
CA VAL A 908 -2.60 -53.69 7.84
C VAL A 908 -1.75 -54.78 7.21
#